data_AF-A0A1F9NLD5-F1
#
_entry.id   AF-A0A1F9NLD5-F1
#
_cell.length_a   1.000
_cell.length_b   1.000
_cell.length_c   1.000
_cell.angle_alpha   90.00
_cell.angle_beta   90.00
_cell.angle_gamma   90.00
#
_symmetry.space_group_name_H-M   'P 1'
#
loop_
_entity.id
_entity.type
_entity.pdbx_description
1 polymer ?
#
loop_
_entity_poly.entity_id
_entity_poly.type
_entity_poly.pdbx_seq_one_letter_code
_entity_poly.pdbx_strand_id
1 'polypeptide(L)'
;MSPFGTLPFNADSADVLATHLAGYRRILLCGEIGAGKSTLAIKLLQIMTRRADSCRLLELDPGTPPVGIPGTVSLASQGDDGLILQGYEALCTLDASRFRLPLILAARRLLSIVEGERNRDTVVVIDPPGVVRGVGGAELLMALTESFKVDAVIALCREDGPMPLAQELAALPVTVLRLPCSPAARAAARPEQLKHRIKLWDNFLTDSIEENFSLDRLPILGTPPPGEVPVAWAGRQAAMLAAMGETVRMGEVVRLHDGQLFLRMVPGKAEEPVGILIRDAGRTPTGRLETVKRLDTPPSGRPREPVEMIFPIISPRSGKAPVSSNLGEAWATLVGGVFGDPLVHVRLRRQKQSLFFDLGEPARLAARVAHQVSSIFLSHAHIDHIGGLTWFLRSRLGPFGLCKIFGPAETIRRVESFLDSITWDRIDDRGPIFEVYEIGESSLRHARLQPGRRRLDLPEIAVKKGAILTEENFTVKAAVCDHNIPTIAYALNFPLEINVRRERLAAANLSPGPWLGTLKWCISADAPETEIKLPGGRTGKAGVLAEDLTIIRPGKKLAYAADMADTPENRKKVVELARSAHTFFCEAAFTIADQGKAHASQHLTTLAAVQIAREAGVERLVPFHFSKRYEHNYRQVYDEILSAAGDVQVLGC
;
A
#
# COMPACT_ATOMS: atom_id res chain seq x y z
N MET A 1 4.53 45.10 15.62
CA MET A 1 4.73 45.58 14.23
C MET A 1 4.74 44.35 13.34
N SER A 2 4.03 44.39 12.21
CA SER A 2 4.02 43.28 11.24
C SER A 2 5.46 43.00 10.78
N PRO A 3 5.94 41.74 10.76
CA PRO A 3 7.27 41.40 10.26
C PRO A 3 7.41 41.62 8.73
N PHE A 4 6.31 41.99 8.06
CA PHE A 4 6.23 42.16 6.62
C PHE A 4 6.16 43.63 6.21
N GLY A 5 6.94 44.03 5.21
CA GLY A 5 6.79 45.33 4.55
C GLY A 5 5.45 45.38 3.81
N THR A 6 4.57 46.30 4.20
CA THR A 6 3.26 46.47 3.54
C THR A 6 3.35 47.61 2.54
N LEU A 7 3.04 47.33 1.27
CA LEU A 7 3.05 48.35 0.22
C LEU A 7 1.75 49.17 0.24
N PRO A 8 1.82 50.50 0.02
CA PRO A 8 0.65 51.39 0.10
C PRO A 8 -0.26 51.35 -1.14
N PHE A 9 -0.06 50.37 -2.03
CA PHE A 9 -0.76 50.20 -3.30
C PHE A 9 -1.04 48.71 -3.55
N ASN A 10 -1.91 48.38 -4.52
CA ASN A 10 -2.37 47.02 -4.80
C ASN A 10 -1.77 46.42 -6.09
N ALA A 11 -2.17 45.20 -6.43
CA ALA A 11 -1.71 44.47 -7.62
C ALA A 11 -2.04 45.13 -8.98
N ASP A 12 -2.85 46.20 -9.03
CA ASP A 12 -3.08 46.97 -10.26
C ASP A 12 -1.97 48.00 -10.54
N SER A 13 -1.17 48.35 -9.53
CA SER A 13 -0.08 49.35 -9.62
C SER A 13 1.26 48.74 -10.05
N ALA A 14 1.25 47.88 -11.09
CA ALA A 14 2.42 47.09 -11.49
C ALA A 14 3.64 47.95 -11.89
N ASP A 15 3.43 49.15 -12.45
CA ASP A 15 4.52 50.07 -12.82
C ASP A 15 5.28 50.63 -11.61
N VAL A 16 4.56 50.92 -10.52
CA VAL A 16 5.14 51.38 -9.25
C VAL A 16 5.84 50.21 -8.56
N LEU A 17 5.21 49.04 -8.58
CA LEU A 17 5.77 47.81 -8.02
C LEU A 17 7.08 47.43 -8.72
N ALA A 18 7.16 47.53 -10.05
CA ALA A 18 8.39 47.24 -10.81
C ALA A 18 9.56 48.14 -10.38
N THR A 19 9.31 49.39 -9.98
CA THR A 19 10.34 50.29 -9.46
C THR A 19 10.84 49.83 -8.08
N HIS A 20 9.93 49.42 -7.20
CA HIS A 20 10.28 48.84 -5.90
C HIS A 20 11.04 47.51 -6.00
N LEU A 21 10.89 46.81 -7.14
CA LEU A 21 11.51 45.51 -7.36
C LEU A 21 12.86 45.60 -8.09
N ALA A 22 13.35 46.79 -8.47
CA ALA A 22 14.53 46.98 -9.30
C ALA A 22 15.85 46.41 -8.73
N GLY A 23 15.89 46.04 -7.44
CA GLY A 23 17.05 45.41 -6.79
C GLY A 23 16.97 43.87 -6.66
N TYR A 24 15.85 43.25 -7.04
CA TYR A 24 15.63 41.80 -6.90
C TYR A 24 15.70 41.10 -8.24
N ARG A 25 16.30 39.90 -8.27
CA ARG A 25 16.52 39.09 -9.47
C ARG A 25 15.62 37.86 -9.52
N ARG A 26 15.23 37.31 -8.38
CA ARG A 26 14.44 36.06 -8.28
C ARG A 26 13.20 36.31 -7.43
N ILE A 27 12.13 36.72 -8.10
CA ILE A 27 10.92 37.22 -7.45
C ILE A 27 9.85 36.13 -7.46
N LEU A 28 9.49 35.62 -6.28
CA LEU A 28 8.47 34.59 -6.11
C LEU A 28 7.12 35.21 -5.75
N LEU A 29 6.07 34.87 -6.50
CA LEU A 29 4.70 35.24 -6.13
C LEU A 29 4.11 34.20 -5.17
N CYS A 30 3.36 34.63 -4.16
CA CYS A 30 2.67 33.73 -3.23
C CYS A 30 1.23 34.21 -3.02
N GLY A 31 0.26 33.29 -3.01
CA GLY A 31 -1.15 33.64 -2.84
C GLY A 31 -2.11 32.52 -3.23
N GLU A 32 -3.32 32.58 -2.68
CA GLU A 32 -4.40 31.63 -2.97
C GLU A 32 -4.78 31.59 -4.46
N ILE A 33 -5.49 30.54 -4.86
CA ILE A 33 -6.11 30.46 -6.19
C ILE A 33 -7.06 31.65 -6.37
N GLY A 34 -6.93 32.34 -7.51
CA GLY A 34 -7.73 33.53 -7.82
C GLY A 34 -7.26 34.82 -7.15
N ALA A 35 -6.11 34.83 -6.47
CA ALA A 35 -5.52 36.06 -5.93
C ALA A 35 -4.92 37.01 -7.00
N GLY A 36 -4.85 36.57 -8.27
CA GLY A 36 -4.30 37.37 -9.37
C GLY A 36 -2.80 37.19 -9.61
N LYS A 37 -2.17 36.14 -9.06
CA LYS A 37 -0.73 35.85 -9.22
C LYS A 37 -0.27 35.86 -10.68
N SER A 38 -0.87 35.01 -11.51
CA SER A 38 -0.55 34.89 -12.94
C SER A 38 -0.72 36.20 -13.71
N THR A 39 -1.78 36.95 -13.43
CA THR A 39 -2.00 38.26 -14.04
C THR A 39 -0.89 39.25 -13.64
N LEU A 40 -0.51 39.26 -12.36
CA LEU A 40 0.59 40.10 -11.88
C LEU A 40 1.93 39.66 -12.49
N ALA A 41 2.17 38.35 -12.60
CA ALA A 41 3.39 37.79 -13.17
C ALA A 41 3.60 38.27 -14.62
N ILE A 42 2.55 38.22 -15.44
CA ILE A 42 2.58 38.68 -16.83
C ILE A 42 2.78 40.20 -16.91
N LYS A 43 2.07 40.98 -16.08
CA LYS A 43 2.26 42.44 -16.04
C LYS A 43 3.70 42.80 -15.65
N LEU A 44 4.26 42.14 -14.63
CA LEU A 44 5.65 42.34 -14.21
C LEU A 44 6.63 41.97 -15.33
N LEU A 45 6.43 40.82 -15.99
CA LEU A 45 7.23 40.43 -17.15
C LEU A 45 7.24 41.52 -18.23
N GLN A 46 6.06 42.04 -18.60
CA GLN A 46 5.92 43.07 -19.64
C GLN A 46 6.59 44.40 -19.28
N ILE A 47 6.47 44.83 -18.03
CA ILE A 47 7.02 46.11 -17.56
C ILE A 47 8.53 46.00 -17.36
N MET A 48 8.98 44.91 -16.73
CA MET A 48 10.40 44.68 -16.45
C MET A 48 11.20 44.40 -17.72
N THR A 49 10.63 43.69 -18.70
CA THR A 49 11.29 43.52 -20.01
C THR A 49 11.54 44.88 -20.69
N ARG A 50 10.60 45.84 -20.57
CA ARG A 50 10.76 47.20 -21.11
C ARG A 50 11.79 48.06 -20.36
N ARG A 51 12.15 47.70 -19.12
CA ARG A 51 13.06 48.49 -18.26
C ARG A 51 14.46 47.90 -18.12
N ALA A 52 14.59 46.58 -18.18
CA ALA A 52 15.81 45.83 -17.87
C ALA A 52 16.30 44.94 -19.03
N ASP A 53 15.67 45.05 -20.21
CA ASP A 53 15.91 44.28 -21.45
C ASP A 53 15.95 42.73 -21.32
N SER A 54 15.71 42.19 -20.12
CA SER A 54 15.88 40.77 -19.82
C SER A 54 15.06 40.35 -18.61
N CYS A 55 13.78 40.03 -18.85
CA CYS A 55 12.94 39.37 -17.85
C CYS A 55 12.45 38.03 -18.40
N ARG A 56 12.32 37.03 -17.53
CA ARG A 56 11.70 35.74 -17.82
C ARG A 56 10.59 35.46 -16.81
N LEU A 57 9.59 34.72 -17.27
CA LEU A 57 8.53 34.16 -16.43
C LEU A 57 8.75 32.66 -16.32
N LEU A 58 8.93 32.18 -15.09
CA LEU A 58 8.94 30.77 -14.76
C LEU A 58 7.56 30.38 -14.24
N GLU A 59 6.75 29.78 -15.10
CA GLU A 59 5.39 29.34 -14.84
C GLU A 59 5.38 27.91 -14.32
N LEU A 60 4.85 27.70 -13.11
CA LEU A 60 4.91 26.42 -12.41
C LEU A 60 3.55 25.77 -12.18
N ASP A 61 2.43 26.35 -12.63
CA ASP A 61 1.12 25.72 -12.53
C ASP A 61 0.90 24.73 -13.71
N PRO A 62 0.97 23.41 -13.49
CA PRO A 62 0.74 22.44 -14.55
C PRO A 62 -0.75 22.24 -14.86
N GLY A 63 -1.67 22.81 -14.07
CA GLY A 63 -3.09 22.60 -14.22
C GLY A 63 -3.66 23.41 -15.39
N THR A 64 -3.67 24.73 -15.25
CA THR A 64 -4.24 25.63 -16.25
C THR A 64 -3.34 26.86 -16.37
N PRO A 65 -2.13 26.69 -16.93
CA PRO A 65 -1.17 27.78 -17.00
C PRO A 65 -1.72 28.93 -17.87
N PRO A 66 -1.42 30.18 -17.53
CA PRO A 66 -1.74 31.32 -18.38
C PRO A 66 -0.92 31.32 -19.68
N VAL A 67 0.30 30.78 -19.63
CA VAL A 67 1.22 30.58 -20.75
C VAL A 67 1.94 29.24 -20.58
N GLY A 68 2.05 28.45 -21.66
CA GLY A 68 2.72 27.16 -21.65
C GLY A 68 1.76 25.99 -21.84
N ILE A 69 2.23 24.79 -21.49
CA ILE A 69 1.58 23.52 -21.83
C ILE A 69 1.00 22.88 -20.56
N PRO A 70 -0.29 22.48 -20.54
CA PRO A 70 -0.85 21.73 -19.42
C PRO A 70 -0.06 20.45 -19.14
N GLY A 71 0.22 20.17 -17.87
CA GLY A 71 1.04 19.04 -17.45
C GLY A 71 2.54 19.31 -17.47
N THR A 72 2.96 20.57 -17.61
CA THR A 72 4.37 20.99 -17.64
C THR A 72 4.63 22.15 -16.68
N VAL A 73 5.90 22.43 -16.43
CA VAL A 73 6.37 23.76 -16.03
C VAL A 73 6.98 24.43 -17.26
N SER A 74 6.89 25.76 -17.36
CA SER A 74 7.23 26.49 -18.57
C SER A 74 8.07 27.73 -18.29
N LEU A 75 8.97 28.05 -19.22
CA LEU A 75 9.76 29.27 -19.22
C LEU A 75 9.30 30.14 -20.39
N ALA A 76 8.92 31.37 -20.11
CA ALA A 76 8.43 32.31 -21.11
C ALA A 76 9.14 33.65 -21.07
N SER A 77 9.12 34.37 -22.19
CA SER A 77 9.59 35.75 -22.32
C SER A 77 8.52 36.61 -23.01
N GLN A 78 8.66 37.93 -22.89
CA GLN A 78 7.85 38.86 -23.68
C GLN A 78 8.48 39.04 -25.07
N GLY A 79 7.70 38.83 -26.13
CA GLY A 79 8.03 39.22 -27.51
C GLY A 79 7.18 40.39 -27.99
N ASP A 80 7.29 40.73 -29.27
CA ASP A 80 6.60 41.89 -29.87
C ASP A 80 5.08 41.73 -29.89
N ASP A 81 4.58 40.54 -30.25
CA ASP A 81 3.15 40.24 -30.41
C ASP A 81 2.52 39.45 -29.24
N GLY A 82 3.29 39.19 -28.16
CA GLY A 82 2.79 38.44 -27.02
C GLY A 82 3.86 37.65 -26.25
N LEU A 83 3.41 36.68 -25.46
CA LEU A 83 4.30 35.81 -24.69
C LEU A 83 4.86 34.69 -25.58
N ILE A 84 6.17 34.49 -25.52
CA ILE A 84 6.89 33.46 -26.28
C ILE A 84 7.34 32.37 -25.30
N LEU A 85 6.98 31.11 -25.60
CA LEU A 85 7.47 29.96 -24.85
C LEU A 85 8.92 29.67 -25.24
N GLN A 86 9.83 29.74 -24.27
CA GLN A 86 11.27 29.50 -24.45
C GLN A 86 11.65 28.04 -24.18
N GLY A 87 10.90 27.37 -23.30
CA GLY A 87 11.13 25.97 -22.97
C GLY A 87 10.08 25.45 -21.99
N TYR A 88 9.99 24.12 -21.90
CA TYR A 88 9.08 23.46 -20.97
C TYR A 88 9.71 22.15 -20.46
N GLU A 89 9.27 21.72 -19.29
CA GLU A 89 9.64 20.44 -18.70
C GLU A 89 8.39 19.67 -18.24
N ALA A 90 8.28 18.43 -18.67
CA ALA A 90 7.10 17.61 -18.46
C ALA A 90 6.97 17.12 -17.02
N LEU A 91 5.76 17.27 -16.47
CA LEU A 91 5.36 16.64 -15.22
C LEU A 91 4.35 15.50 -15.43
N CYS A 92 3.62 15.52 -16.56
CA CYS A 92 2.53 14.58 -16.87
C CYS A 92 1.45 14.49 -15.79
N THR A 93 1.25 15.56 -15.01
CA THR A 93 0.24 15.68 -13.96
C THR A 93 -0.38 17.07 -13.99
N LEU A 94 -1.66 17.18 -13.68
CA LEU A 94 -2.36 18.47 -13.53
C LEU A 94 -2.49 18.87 -12.06
N ASP A 95 -1.93 18.07 -11.14
CA ASP A 95 -1.99 18.28 -9.70
C ASP A 95 -0.60 18.62 -9.14
N ALA A 96 -0.35 19.92 -9.03
CA ALA A 96 0.90 20.46 -8.50
C ALA A 96 1.14 20.10 -7.03
N SER A 97 0.07 19.79 -6.27
CA SER A 97 0.18 19.44 -4.86
C SER A 97 0.70 18.01 -4.67
N ARG A 98 0.41 17.11 -5.61
CA ARG A 98 0.77 15.69 -5.52
C ARG A 98 2.21 15.40 -5.90
N PHE A 99 2.78 16.15 -6.84
CA PHE A 99 4.12 15.92 -7.39
C PHE A 99 5.06 17.12 -7.19
N ARG A 100 5.17 17.59 -5.93
CA ARG A 100 5.99 18.76 -5.55
C ARG A 100 7.47 18.63 -5.92
N LEU A 101 8.12 17.51 -5.55
CA LEU A 101 9.54 17.31 -5.85
C LEU A 101 9.81 17.28 -7.37
N PRO A 102 9.07 16.52 -8.19
CA PRO A 102 9.19 16.62 -9.65
C PRO A 102 9.02 18.04 -10.20
N LEU A 103 8.06 18.82 -9.68
CA LEU A 103 7.86 20.22 -10.05
C LEU A 103 9.12 21.06 -9.78
N ILE A 104 9.70 20.95 -8.59
CA ILE A 104 10.93 21.67 -8.22
C ILE A 104 12.10 21.29 -9.14
N LEU A 105 12.28 20.00 -9.41
CA LEU A 105 13.38 19.52 -10.25
C LEU A 105 13.23 19.99 -11.70
N ALA A 106 12.03 19.89 -12.27
CA ALA A 106 11.74 20.36 -13.63
C ALA A 106 11.97 21.88 -13.76
N ALA A 107 11.47 22.65 -12.81
CA ALA A 107 11.64 24.09 -12.77
C ALA A 107 13.11 24.51 -12.64
N ARG A 108 13.92 23.78 -11.85
CA ARG A 108 15.35 24.04 -11.72
C ARG A 108 16.11 23.84 -13.03
N ARG A 109 15.71 22.87 -13.86
CA ARG A 109 16.30 22.70 -15.21
C ARG A 109 16.02 23.92 -16.08
N LEU A 110 14.78 24.40 -16.11
CA LEU A 110 14.44 25.62 -16.85
C LEU A 110 15.19 26.84 -16.32
N LEU A 111 15.35 26.95 -15.00
CA LEU A 111 16.11 28.04 -14.39
C LEU A 111 17.58 28.02 -14.80
N SER A 112 18.19 26.83 -14.96
CA SER A 112 19.58 26.72 -15.44
C SER A 112 19.80 27.24 -16.86
N ILE A 113 18.76 27.27 -17.70
CA ILE A 113 18.81 27.90 -19.03
C ILE A 113 19.06 29.40 -18.85
N VAL A 114 18.31 30.04 -17.93
CA VAL A 114 18.45 31.47 -17.63
C VAL A 114 19.81 31.76 -17.00
N GLU A 115 20.32 30.88 -16.12
CA GLU A 115 21.65 31.03 -15.51
C GLU A 115 22.80 30.91 -16.53
N GLY A 116 22.56 30.23 -17.64
CA GLY A 116 23.49 30.14 -18.77
C GLY A 116 23.46 31.33 -19.73
N GLU A 117 22.50 32.25 -19.60
CA GLU A 117 22.41 33.42 -20.47
C GLU A 117 23.57 34.40 -20.24
N ARG A 118 23.99 35.11 -21.30
CA ARG A 118 25.09 36.09 -21.21
C ARG A 118 24.77 37.25 -20.26
N ASN A 119 23.49 37.61 -20.16
CA ASN A 119 23.05 38.67 -19.27
C ASN A 119 22.79 38.13 -17.86
N ARG A 120 23.74 38.38 -16.96
CA ARG A 120 23.67 37.93 -15.56
C ARG A 120 22.64 38.70 -14.72
N ASP A 121 22.09 39.79 -15.25
CA ASP A 121 21.12 40.64 -14.57
C ASP A 121 19.66 40.31 -14.97
N THR A 122 19.46 39.19 -15.67
CA THR A 122 18.12 38.72 -16.07
C THR A 122 17.23 38.46 -14.84
N VAL A 123 16.12 39.19 -14.76
CA VAL A 123 15.12 39.03 -13.70
C VAL A 123 14.21 37.85 -14.02
N VAL A 124 13.92 37.02 -13.01
CA VAL A 124 12.97 35.91 -13.14
C VAL A 124 11.83 36.09 -12.17
N VAL A 125 10.64 36.24 -12.73
CA VAL A 125 9.38 36.21 -12.01
C VAL A 125 8.89 34.78 -11.98
N ILE A 126 8.62 34.25 -10.79
CA ILE A 126 8.22 32.87 -10.57
C ILE A 126 6.75 32.85 -10.15
N ASP A 127 5.90 32.23 -10.98
CA ASP A 127 4.47 32.04 -10.69
C ASP A 127 4.21 30.59 -10.25
N PRO A 128 4.03 30.34 -8.94
CA PRO A 128 3.74 29.01 -8.43
C PRO A 128 2.25 28.67 -8.48
N PRO A 129 1.91 27.37 -8.41
CA PRO A 129 0.53 26.95 -8.24
C PRO A 129 -0.05 27.51 -6.92
N GLY A 130 -1.36 27.73 -6.87
CA GLY A 130 -2.06 28.31 -5.69
C GLY A 130 -2.16 27.39 -4.45
N VAL A 131 -1.16 26.56 -4.18
CA VAL A 131 -1.11 25.62 -3.06
C VAL A 131 -0.55 26.33 -1.83
N VAL A 132 -1.43 26.92 -1.02
CA VAL A 132 -1.05 27.72 0.17
C VAL A 132 -1.66 27.22 1.48
N ARG A 133 -2.09 25.95 1.53
CA ARG A 133 -2.71 25.32 2.71
C ARG A 133 -2.05 24.00 3.05
N GLY A 134 -1.95 23.73 4.35
CA GLY A 134 -1.44 22.48 4.90
C GLY A 134 0.04 22.22 4.56
N VAL A 135 0.49 21.00 4.86
CA VAL A 135 1.89 20.58 4.70
C VAL A 135 2.39 20.77 3.27
N GLY A 136 1.55 20.50 2.26
CA GLY A 136 1.95 20.64 0.85
C GLY A 136 2.26 22.07 0.44
N GLY A 137 1.57 23.07 1.00
CA GLY A 137 1.86 24.48 0.74
C GLY A 137 3.12 24.96 1.44
N ALA A 138 3.29 24.57 2.71
CA ALA A 138 4.47 24.90 3.51
C ALA A 138 5.76 24.34 2.86
N GLU A 139 5.77 23.05 2.52
CA GLU A 139 6.92 22.42 1.86
C GLU A 139 7.25 23.05 0.51
N LEU A 140 6.22 23.37 -0.29
CA LEU A 140 6.43 23.95 -1.61
C LEU A 140 7.03 25.35 -1.52
N LEU A 141 6.51 26.21 -0.63
CA LEU A 141 7.03 27.56 -0.44
C LEU A 141 8.52 27.54 -0.02
N MET A 142 8.86 26.70 0.96
CA MET A 142 10.23 26.55 1.45
C MET A 142 11.15 26.04 0.33
N ALA A 143 10.75 24.97 -0.36
CA ALA A 143 11.55 24.36 -1.42
C ALA A 143 11.77 25.31 -2.61
N LEU A 144 10.76 26.07 -3.03
CA LEU A 144 10.88 27.07 -4.09
C LEU A 144 11.85 28.18 -3.71
N THR A 145 11.72 28.70 -2.49
CA THR A 145 12.55 29.82 -2.01
C THR A 145 14.03 29.41 -1.98
N GLU A 146 14.33 28.26 -1.40
CA GLU A 146 15.70 27.75 -1.28
C GLU A 146 16.27 27.29 -2.62
N SER A 147 15.54 26.46 -3.37
CA SER A 147 16.06 25.84 -4.60
C SER A 147 16.31 26.84 -5.72
N PHE A 148 15.54 27.94 -5.77
CA PHE A 148 15.63 28.93 -6.83
C PHE A 148 16.38 30.20 -6.40
N LYS A 149 16.95 30.21 -5.18
CA LYS A 149 17.68 31.35 -4.62
C LYS A 149 16.84 32.63 -4.70
N VAL A 150 15.59 32.53 -4.28
CA VAL A 150 14.64 33.65 -4.26
C VAL A 150 15.18 34.74 -3.35
N ASP A 151 15.13 35.99 -3.80
CA ASP A 151 15.57 37.16 -3.03
C ASP A 151 14.41 38.06 -2.58
N ALA A 152 13.26 37.99 -3.26
CA ALA A 152 12.01 38.60 -2.81
C ALA A 152 10.78 37.70 -3.01
N VAL A 153 9.88 37.72 -2.03
CA VAL A 153 8.56 37.09 -2.09
C VAL A 153 7.48 38.15 -2.04
N ILE A 154 6.57 38.13 -3.02
CA ILE A 154 5.38 39.00 -3.07
C ILE A 154 4.18 38.18 -2.64
N ALA A 155 3.68 38.43 -1.43
CA ALA A 155 2.51 37.77 -0.87
C ALA A 155 1.23 38.56 -1.18
N LEU A 156 0.39 38.01 -2.05
CA LEU A 156 -0.92 38.54 -2.42
C LEU A 156 -1.96 38.17 -1.37
N CYS A 157 -2.49 39.20 -0.69
CA CYS A 157 -3.48 39.05 0.38
C CYS A 157 -4.77 39.82 0.05
N ARG A 158 -5.93 39.25 0.35
CA ARG A 158 -7.19 40.03 0.34
C ARG A 158 -7.14 41.06 1.48
N GLU A 159 -7.79 42.22 1.31
CA GLU A 159 -7.68 43.38 2.22
C GLU A 159 -7.83 43.01 3.71
N ASP A 160 -8.82 42.18 4.05
CA ASP A 160 -9.07 41.71 5.41
C ASP A 160 -8.72 40.23 5.66
N GLY A 161 -7.98 39.59 4.74
CA GLY A 161 -7.64 38.17 4.81
C GLY A 161 -6.37 37.90 5.63
N PRO A 162 -6.28 36.73 6.31
CA PRO A 162 -5.02 36.30 6.92
C PRO A 162 -3.96 36.08 5.84
N MET A 163 -2.70 36.33 6.19
CA MET A 163 -1.57 36.06 5.30
C MET A 163 -1.43 34.54 5.11
N PRO A 164 -1.43 34.03 3.86
CA PRO A 164 -1.24 32.61 3.61
C PRO A 164 0.16 32.20 4.06
N LEU A 165 0.28 31.06 4.75
CA LEU A 165 1.56 30.53 5.24
C LEU A 165 2.38 31.55 6.05
N ALA A 166 1.71 32.32 6.91
CA ALA A 166 2.31 33.45 7.63
C ALA A 166 3.54 33.05 8.47
N GLN A 167 3.54 31.87 9.08
CA GLN A 167 4.66 31.39 9.89
C GLN A 167 5.86 31.04 9.02
N GLU A 168 5.62 30.34 7.91
CA GLU A 168 6.65 29.98 6.95
C GLU A 168 7.24 31.23 6.30
N LEU A 169 6.41 32.16 5.84
CA LEU A 169 6.85 33.43 5.27
C LEU A 169 7.67 34.27 6.26
N ALA A 170 7.30 34.30 7.54
CA ALA A 170 8.07 35.00 8.58
C ALA A 170 9.43 34.35 8.87
N ALA A 171 9.60 33.06 8.57
CA ALA A 171 10.84 32.32 8.77
C ALA A 171 11.79 32.37 7.55
N LEU A 172 11.34 32.87 6.40
CA LEU A 172 12.19 32.94 5.21
C LEU A 172 13.30 33.99 5.38
N PRO A 173 14.55 33.68 4.99
CA PRO A 173 15.67 34.62 5.06
C PRO A 173 15.69 35.59 3.86
N VAL A 174 14.53 36.04 3.39
CA VAL A 174 14.35 36.83 2.16
C VAL A 174 13.39 37.99 2.40
N THR A 175 13.39 38.99 1.52
CA THR A 175 12.43 40.09 1.66
C THR A 175 11.01 39.63 1.33
N VAL A 176 10.09 39.74 2.28
CA VAL A 176 8.67 39.44 2.07
C VAL A 176 7.85 40.72 2.03
N LEU A 177 7.23 40.97 0.87
CA LEU A 177 6.38 42.13 0.60
C LEU A 177 4.91 41.71 0.59
N ARG A 178 4.10 42.33 1.44
CA ARG A 178 2.65 42.16 1.43
C ARG A 178 2.03 43.10 0.39
N LEU A 179 1.27 42.52 -0.54
CA LEU A 179 0.56 43.24 -1.60
C LEU A 179 -0.95 42.92 -1.56
N PRO A 180 -1.83 43.92 -1.43
CA PRO A 180 -3.27 43.71 -1.59
C PRO A 180 -3.63 43.17 -2.98
N CYS A 181 -4.50 42.16 -3.03
CA CYS A 181 -5.05 41.64 -4.28
C CYS A 181 -5.77 42.74 -5.08
N SER A 182 -5.78 42.64 -6.41
CA SER A 182 -6.64 43.51 -7.24
C SER A 182 -8.12 43.26 -6.90
N PRO A 183 -8.97 44.29 -6.84
CA PRO A 183 -10.42 44.13 -6.67
C PRO A 183 -11.07 43.28 -7.78
N ALA A 184 -10.45 43.21 -8.96
CA ALA A 184 -10.92 42.38 -10.07
C ALA A 184 -10.47 40.91 -9.98
N ALA A 185 -9.59 40.57 -9.02
CA ALA A 185 -9.04 39.23 -8.89
C ALA A 185 -10.11 38.23 -8.42
N ARG A 186 -10.40 37.24 -9.27
CA ARG A 186 -11.35 36.16 -8.99
C ARG A 186 -10.82 34.85 -9.54
N ALA A 187 -11.20 33.74 -8.91
CA ALA A 187 -10.96 32.43 -9.48
C ALA A 187 -11.81 32.26 -10.75
N ALA A 188 -11.18 31.85 -11.86
CA ALA A 188 -11.91 31.51 -13.07
C ALA A 188 -12.88 30.34 -12.81
N ALA A 189 -14.03 30.34 -13.48
CA ALA A 189 -15.01 29.28 -13.29
C ALA A 189 -14.44 27.95 -13.82
N ARG A 190 -14.74 26.84 -13.14
CA ARG A 190 -14.23 25.51 -13.52
C ARG A 190 -14.47 25.14 -15.00
N PRO A 191 -15.63 25.45 -15.62
CA PRO A 191 -15.85 25.20 -17.05
C PRO A 191 -14.91 26.02 -17.97
N GLU A 192 -14.63 27.28 -17.62
CA GLU A 192 -13.73 28.15 -18.39
C GLU A 192 -12.29 27.64 -18.31
N GLN A 193 -11.84 27.26 -17.12
CA GLN A 193 -10.52 26.66 -16.90
C GLN A 193 -10.34 25.38 -17.71
N LEU A 194 -11.36 24.52 -17.74
CA LEU A 194 -11.33 23.28 -18.52
C LEU A 194 -11.27 23.57 -20.02
N LYS A 195 -12.09 24.53 -20.51
CA LYS A 195 -12.09 24.93 -21.93
C LYS A 195 -10.74 25.50 -22.35
N HIS A 196 -10.14 26.38 -21.53
CA HIS A 196 -8.81 26.95 -21.79
C HIS A 196 -7.74 25.87 -21.83
N ARG A 197 -7.74 24.96 -20.86
CA ARG A 197 -6.80 23.83 -20.79
C ARG A 197 -6.88 22.94 -22.02
N ILE A 198 -8.09 22.57 -22.45
CA ILE A 198 -8.29 21.75 -23.66
C ILE A 198 -7.71 22.49 -24.87
N LYS A 199 -8.02 23.79 -25.03
CA LYS A 199 -7.49 24.61 -26.12
C LYS A 199 -5.96 24.63 -26.15
N LEU A 200 -5.30 24.82 -25.00
CA LEU A 200 -3.83 24.82 -24.92
C LEU A 200 -3.24 23.47 -25.35
N TRP A 201 -3.83 22.37 -24.89
CA TRP A 201 -3.35 21.03 -25.21
C TRP A 201 -3.58 20.65 -26.68
N ASP A 202 -4.74 21.00 -27.24
CA ASP A 202 -5.06 20.77 -28.66
C ASP A 202 -4.14 21.60 -29.58
N ASN A 203 -3.90 22.87 -29.23
CA ASN A 203 -2.96 23.72 -29.95
C ASN A 203 -1.55 23.14 -29.92
N PHE A 204 -1.08 22.67 -28.76
CA PHE A 204 0.23 22.04 -28.62
C PHE A 204 0.37 20.79 -29.50
N LEU A 205 -0.65 19.93 -29.52
CA LEU A 205 -0.64 18.70 -30.32
C LEU A 205 -0.82 18.92 -31.83
N THR A 206 -1.06 20.15 -32.31
CA THR A 206 -1.25 20.42 -33.74
C THR A 206 0.00 20.03 -34.56
N ASP A 207 1.19 20.21 -33.99
CA ASP A 207 2.48 19.92 -34.64
C ASP A 207 3.00 18.51 -34.30
N SER A 208 2.12 17.61 -33.86
CA SER A 208 2.52 16.26 -33.44
C SER A 208 2.72 15.28 -34.60
N ILE A 209 3.61 14.32 -34.39
CA ILE A 209 3.86 13.18 -35.27
C ILE A 209 3.51 11.87 -34.54
N GLU A 210 3.15 10.84 -35.32
CA GLU A 210 2.90 9.50 -34.77
C GLU A 210 4.21 8.72 -34.65
N GLU A 211 4.44 8.15 -33.47
CA GLU A 211 5.60 7.32 -33.15
C GLU A 211 5.15 6.04 -32.45
N ASN A 212 5.85 4.94 -32.72
CA ASN A 212 5.61 3.65 -32.07
C ASN A 212 6.80 3.26 -31.22
N PHE A 213 6.52 2.76 -30.02
CA PHE A 213 7.52 2.46 -29.03
C PHE A 213 7.24 1.15 -28.30
N SER A 214 8.24 0.28 -28.18
CA SER A 214 8.11 -0.99 -27.46
C SER A 214 8.37 -0.78 -25.97
N LEU A 215 7.43 -1.18 -25.10
CA LEU A 215 7.52 -1.01 -23.64
C LEU A 215 8.82 -1.59 -23.04
N ASP A 216 9.39 -2.62 -23.66
CA ASP A 216 10.60 -3.30 -23.14
C ASP A 216 11.91 -2.55 -23.45
N ARG A 217 11.86 -1.48 -24.25
CA ARG A 217 13.08 -0.80 -24.74
C ARG A 217 13.58 0.34 -23.86
N LEU A 218 12.72 0.98 -23.06
CA LEU A 218 13.06 2.13 -22.22
C LEU A 218 12.34 2.02 -20.87
N PRO A 219 12.99 2.39 -19.76
CA PRO A 219 12.36 2.52 -18.46
C PRO A 219 11.15 3.47 -18.49
N ILE A 220 10.04 3.01 -17.89
CA ILE A 220 8.82 3.82 -17.70
C ILE A 220 8.83 4.40 -16.29
N LEU A 221 8.83 5.72 -16.21
CA LEU A 221 8.86 6.49 -14.97
C LEU A 221 7.47 7.02 -14.61
N GLY A 222 7.30 7.36 -13.33
CA GLY A 222 6.08 8.00 -12.83
C GLY A 222 5.08 6.99 -12.27
N THR A 223 3.80 7.15 -12.65
CA THR A 223 2.71 6.31 -12.20
C THR A 223 1.91 5.80 -13.41
N PRO A 224 2.53 4.98 -14.28
CA PRO A 224 1.86 4.46 -15.46
C PRO A 224 0.69 3.56 -15.07
N PRO A 225 -0.33 3.42 -15.93
CA PRO A 225 -1.36 2.40 -15.76
C PRO A 225 -0.78 0.98 -15.80
N PRO A 226 -1.47 -0.04 -15.26
CA PRO A 226 -1.03 -1.43 -15.40
C PRO A 226 -0.95 -1.85 -16.88
N GLY A 227 0.13 -2.52 -17.28
CA GLY A 227 0.32 -2.99 -18.66
C GLY A 227 -0.77 -3.97 -19.13
N GLU A 228 -1.33 -4.74 -18.20
CA GLU A 228 -2.43 -5.69 -18.41
C GLU A 228 -3.78 -5.02 -18.70
N VAL A 229 -3.89 -3.69 -18.60
CA VAL A 229 -5.12 -2.94 -18.87
C VAL A 229 -4.87 -1.93 -20.00
N PRO A 230 -4.76 -2.37 -21.28
CA PRO A 230 -4.41 -1.49 -22.40
C PRO A 230 -5.31 -0.26 -22.56
N VAL A 231 -6.59 -0.40 -22.23
CA VAL A 231 -7.57 0.71 -22.29
C VAL A 231 -7.26 1.85 -21.33
N ALA A 232 -6.49 1.60 -20.26
CA ALA A 232 -6.14 2.60 -19.26
C ALA A 232 -5.02 3.57 -19.71
N TRP A 233 -4.32 3.20 -20.78
CA TRP A 233 -3.19 3.94 -21.35
C TRP A 233 -3.63 5.01 -22.34
N ALA A 234 -4.71 4.77 -23.08
CA ALA A 234 -5.23 5.72 -24.06
C ALA A 234 -5.52 7.08 -23.41
N GLY A 235 -5.08 8.15 -24.07
CA GLY A 235 -5.23 9.54 -23.64
C GLY A 235 -4.23 9.99 -22.57
N ARG A 236 -3.38 9.13 -22.02
CA ARG A 236 -2.37 9.55 -21.02
C ARG A 236 -1.37 10.52 -21.64
N GLN A 237 -0.99 11.57 -20.90
CA GLN A 237 0.18 12.36 -21.28
C GLN A 237 1.44 11.51 -21.11
N ALA A 238 2.34 11.60 -22.09
CA ALA A 238 3.63 10.93 -22.09
C ALA A 238 4.74 11.90 -22.51
N ALA A 239 5.89 11.79 -21.86
CA ALA A 239 7.07 12.57 -22.21
C ALA A 239 8.30 11.67 -22.33
N MET A 240 9.07 11.86 -23.40
CA MET A 240 10.37 11.22 -23.58
C MET A 240 11.43 12.07 -22.90
N LEU A 241 12.31 11.43 -22.13
CA LEU A 241 13.30 12.10 -21.29
C LEU A 241 14.73 11.78 -21.71
N ALA A 242 15.60 12.79 -21.60
CA ALA A 242 17.05 12.68 -21.73
C ALA A 242 17.69 12.10 -20.46
N ALA A 243 19.01 11.84 -20.49
CA ALA A 243 19.75 11.20 -19.41
C ALA A 243 19.64 11.91 -18.06
N MET A 244 19.62 13.25 -18.06
CA MET A 244 19.49 14.02 -16.83
C MET A 244 18.02 14.29 -16.49
N GLY A 245 17.07 13.87 -17.32
CA GLY A 245 15.63 13.99 -17.11
C GLY A 245 15.00 15.25 -17.72
N GLU A 246 15.69 15.92 -18.65
CA GLU A 246 15.11 16.94 -19.53
C GLU A 246 14.09 16.33 -20.48
N THR A 247 13.09 17.12 -20.83
CA THR A 247 12.06 16.73 -21.79
C THR A 247 12.61 16.86 -23.21
N VAL A 248 12.64 15.73 -23.91
CA VAL A 248 13.04 15.63 -25.32
C VAL A 248 11.84 15.91 -26.21
N ARG A 249 10.72 15.23 -25.95
CA ARG A 249 9.44 15.41 -26.65
C ARG A 249 8.28 14.98 -25.75
N MET A 250 7.10 15.54 -25.98
CA MET A 250 5.92 15.29 -25.16
C MET A 250 4.68 15.18 -26.04
N GLY A 251 3.70 14.41 -25.58
CA GLY A 251 2.42 14.28 -26.24
C GLY A 251 1.48 13.36 -25.49
N GLU A 252 0.68 12.60 -26.22
CA GLU A 252 -0.30 11.69 -25.65
C GLU A 252 -0.19 10.26 -26.21
N VAL A 253 -0.55 9.30 -25.36
CA VAL A 253 -0.69 7.90 -25.73
C VAL A 253 -1.98 7.71 -26.50
N VAL A 254 -1.89 7.25 -27.74
CA VAL A 254 -3.05 6.92 -28.58
C VAL A 254 -3.64 5.58 -28.12
N ARG A 255 -2.80 4.55 -28.00
CA ARG A 255 -3.18 3.21 -27.52
C ARG A 255 -1.97 2.38 -27.12
N LEU A 256 -2.21 1.33 -26.34
CA LEU A 256 -1.28 0.24 -26.09
C LEU A 256 -1.80 -1.02 -26.80
N HIS A 257 -0.96 -1.71 -27.57
CA HIS A 257 -1.31 -2.98 -28.22
C HIS A 257 -0.08 -3.88 -28.31
N ASP A 258 -0.17 -5.11 -27.82
CA ASP A 258 0.90 -6.13 -27.86
C ASP A 258 2.27 -5.61 -27.39
N GLY A 259 2.27 -4.87 -26.27
CA GLY A 259 3.49 -4.29 -25.71
C GLY A 259 4.06 -3.10 -26.51
N GLN A 260 3.37 -2.64 -27.56
CA GLN A 260 3.72 -1.45 -28.34
C GLN A 260 2.81 -0.27 -27.95
N LEU A 261 3.42 0.81 -27.50
CA LEU A 261 2.80 2.11 -27.32
C LEU A 261 2.77 2.86 -28.63
N PHE A 262 1.56 3.24 -29.03
CA PHE A 262 1.32 4.16 -30.13
C PHE A 262 1.16 5.54 -29.52
N LEU A 263 2.04 6.47 -29.89
CA LEU A 263 2.17 7.79 -29.31
C LEU A 263 1.95 8.85 -30.38
N ARG A 264 1.35 9.97 -29.96
CA ARG A 264 1.28 11.20 -30.74
C ARG A 264 2.10 12.24 -30.02
N MET A 265 3.28 12.57 -30.54
CA MET A 265 4.30 13.37 -29.84
C MET A 265 4.65 14.61 -30.64
N VAL A 266 4.76 15.76 -29.96
CA VAL A 266 5.30 16.99 -30.57
C VAL A 266 6.84 16.88 -30.57
N PRO A 267 7.50 16.99 -31.73
CA PRO A 267 8.97 16.97 -31.80
C PRO A 267 9.58 18.05 -30.90
N GLY A 268 10.72 17.75 -30.30
CA GLY A 268 11.45 18.71 -29.47
C GLY A 268 12.95 18.61 -29.71
N LYS A 269 13.73 18.36 -28.66
CA LYS A 269 15.21 18.32 -28.73
C LYS A 269 15.68 17.12 -29.56
N ALA A 270 16.75 17.31 -30.34
CA ALA A 270 17.38 16.26 -31.15
C ALA A 270 18.31 15.34 -30.31
N GLU A 271 17.82 14.87 -29.17
CA GLU A 271 18.54 13.99 -28.25
C GLU A 271 17.86 12.62 -28.18
N GLU A 272 18.64 11.55 -28.00
CA GLU A 272 18.08 10.20 -27.87
C GLU A 272 17.47 10.00 -26.48
N PRO A 273 16.20 9.60 -26.38
CA PRO A 273 15.55 9.46 -25.09
C PRO A 273 16.00 8.19 -24.37
N VAL A 274 16.24 8.29 -23.06
CA VAL A 274 16.62 7.18 -22.19
C VAL A 274 15.47 6.67 -21.31
N GLY A 275 14.31 7.32 -21.34
CA GLY A 275 13.16 6.96 -20.53
C GLY A 275 11.88 7.64 -20.98
N ILE A 276 10.74 7.11 -20.53
CA ILE A 276 9.41 7.68 -20.79
C ILE A 276 8.70 7.97 -19.46
N LEU A 277 8.20 9.19 -19.29
CA LEU A 277 7.42 9.61 -18.12
C LEU A 277 5.92 9.54 -18.43
N ILE A 278 5.18 8.81 -17.60
CA ILE A 278 3.72 8.76 -17.65
C ILE A 278 3.17 8.86 -16.22
N ARG A 279 2.19 9.75 -15.98
CA ARG A 279 1.53 9.89 -14.68
C ARG A 279 0.01 10.01 -14.82
N ASP A 280 -0.62 10.89 -14.05
CA ASP A 280 -2.06 10.95 -13.86
C ASP A 280 -2.79 11.96 -14.76
N ALA A 281 -2.08 12.81 -15.51
CA ALA A 281 -2.73 13.64 -16.52
C ALA A 281 -3.11 12.82 -17.76
N GLY A 282 -4.31 13.06 -18.27
CA GLY A 282 -4.74 12.49 -19.54
C GLY A 282 -6.06 13.02 -20.05
N ARG A 283 -6.31 12.76 -21.32
CA ARG A 283 -7.55 13.06 -22.02
C ARG A 283 -8.57 11.95 -21.77
N THR A 284 -9.76 12.33 -21.33
CA THR A 284 -10.89 11.41 -21.19
C THR A 284 -11.49 11.07 -22.56
N PRO A 285 -12.29 10.00 -22.67
CA PRO A 285 -13.03 9.70 -23.91
C PRO A 285 -13.95 10.83 -24.37
N THR A 286 -14.39 11.70 -23.46
CA THR A 286 -15.18 12.90 -23.77
C THR A 286 -14.34 14.10 -24.21
N GLY A 287 -13.03 13.90 -24.43
CA GLY A 287 -12.09 14.92 -24.89
C GLY A 287 -11.58 15.86 -23.81
N ARG A 288 -11.93 15.64 -22.53
CA ARG A 288 -11.55 16.54 -21.42
C ARG A 288 -10.16 16.22 -20.92
N LEU A 289 -9.33 17.25 -20.67
CA LEU A 289 -8.01 17.07 -20.07
C LEU A 289 -8.09 17.19 -18.55
N GLU A 290 -7.94 16.05 -17.86
CA GLU A 290 -8.18 15.93 -16.42
C GLU A 290 -7.13 15.05 -15.73
N THR A 291 -7.11 15.08 -14.40
CA THR A 291 -6.38 14.08 -13.61
C THR A 291 -7.16 12.77 -13.69
N VAL A 292 -6.73 11.90 -14.59
CA VAL A 292 -7.34 10.58 -14.81
C VAL A 292 -7.05 9.74 -13.57
N LYS A 293 -8.13 9.43 -12.84
CA LYS A 293 -8.07 8.55 -11.67
C LYS A 293 -7.29 7.30 -12.04
N ARG A 294 -6.43 6.86 -11.13
CA ARG A 294 -5.83 5.54 -11.23
C ARG A 294 -6.99 4.57 -11.35
N LEU A 295 -7.07 3.85 -12.46
CA LEU A 295 -7.87 2.65 -12.50
C LEU A 295 -7.22 1.77 -11.43
N ASP A 296 -7.93 1.58 -10.32
CA ASP A 296 -7.66 0.41 -9.50
C ASP A 296 -7.65 -0.73 -10.50
N THR A 297 -6.52 -1.43 -10.60
CA THR A 297 -6.48 -2.70 -11.29
C THR A 297 -7.79 -3.39 -10.91
N PRO A 298 -8.66 -3.81 -11.86
CA PRO A 298 -9.81 -4.61 -11.48
C PRO A 298 -9.23 -5.65 -10.55
N PRO A 299 -9.74 -5.77 -9.31
CA PRO A 299 -9.03 -6.48 -8.28
C PRO A 299 -8.72 -7.84 -8.89
N SER A 300 -7.44 -8.12 -9.19
CA SER A 300 -6.98 -9.49 -9.17
C SER A 300 -7.59 -9.98 -7.87
N GLY A 301 -8.49 -10.97 -7.89
CA GLY A 301 -9.43 -11.27 -6.79
C GLY A 301 -8.77 -11.57 -5.43
N ARG A 302 -7.45 -11.35 -5.31
CA ARG A 302 -6.67 -11.25 -4.12
C ARG A 302 -6.71 -9.82 -3.53
N PRO A 303 -7.29 -9.66 -2.34
CA PRO A 303 -7.20 -8.41 -1.60
C PRO A 303 -5.73 -7.99 -1.35
N ARG A 304 -5.48 -6.71 -1.03
CA ARG A 304 -4.11 -6.22 -0.80
C ARG A 304 -3.49 -6.89 0.44
N GLU A 305 -2.45 -7.68 0.22
CA GLU A 305 -1.60 -8.26 1.27
C GLU A 305 -0.89 -7.14 2.07
N PRO A 306 -0.78 -7.24 3.41
CA PRO A 306 0.01 -6.32 4.23
C PRO A 306 1.48 -6.29 3.78
N VAL A 307 2.17 -5.17 3.97
CA VAL A 307 3.59 -5.00 3.56
C VAL A 307 4.52 -6.00 4.24
N GLU A 308 4.17 -6.46 5.45
CA GLU A 308 4.87 -7.54 6.16
C GLU A 308 4.77 -8.91 5.47
N MET A 309 3.76 -9.09 4.60
CA MET A 309 3.56 -10.30 3.79
C MET A 309 4.18 -10.15 2.39
N ILE A 310 4.76 -9.00 2.06
CA ILE A 310 5.45 -8.76 0.78
C ILE A 310 6.91 -9.21 0.95
N PHE A 311 7.24 -10.36 0.36
CA PHE A 311 8.56 -10.96 0.47
C PHE A 311 9.56 -10.33 -0.52
N PRO A 312 10.86 -10.31 -0.19
CA PRO A 312 11.88 -9.88 -1.15
C PRO A 312 11.82 -10.74 -2.43
N ILE A 313 11.93 -10.08 -3.59
CA ILE A 313 11.88 -10.72 -4.92
C ILE A 313 13.17 -11.52 -5.11
N ILE A 314 13.16 -12.77 -4.65
CA ILE A 314 14.07 -13.81 -5.10
C ILE A 314 13.35 -14.47 -6.26
N SER A 315 13.87 -14.35 -7.50
CA SER A 315 13.25 -14.93 -8.71
C SER A 315 12.72 -16.32 -8.41
N PRO A 316 11.38 -16.51 -8.31
CA PRO A 316 10.86 -17.79 -7.90
C PRO A 316 11.07 -18.76 -9.05
N ARG A 317 11.82 -19.84 -8.81
CA ARG A 317 11.59 -21.08 -9.54
C ARG A 317 10.11 -21.46 -9.34
N SER A 318 9.48 -22.02 -10.35
CA SER A 318 8.08 -22.45 -10.33
C SER A 318 7.75 -23.25 -9.05
N GLY A 319 6.66 -22.89 -8.36
CA GLY A 319 6.19 -23.57 -7.14
C GLY A 319 6.82 -23.14 -5.80
N LYS A 320 7.80 -22.23 -5.80
CA LYS A 320 8.40 -21.68 -4.57
C LYS A 320 7.85 -20.33 -4.15
N ALA A 321 6.85 -19.82 -4.88
CA ALA A 321 6.20 -18.57 -4.55
C ALA A 321 5.26 -18.74 -3.34
N PRO A 322 5.21 -17.78 -2.41
CA PRO A 322 4.28 -17.81 -1.30
C PRO A 322 2.82 -17.87 -1.76
N VAL A 323 1.97 -18.61 -1.03
CA VAL A 323 0.54 -18.75 -1.33
C VAL A 323 -0.27 -18.16 -0.19
N SER A 324 -1.04 -17.11 -0.47
CA SER A 324 -1.81 -16.39 0.54
C SER A 324 -3.31 -16.56 0.39
N SER A 325 -4.02 -16.52 1.51
CA SER A 325 -5.48 -16.45 1.58
C SER A 325 -5.93 -15.40 2.61
N ASN A 326 -6.91 -14.57 2.24
CA ASN A 326 -7.49 -13.56 3.14
C ASN A 326 -8.75 -14.09 3.82
N LEU A 327 -8.70 -14.12 5.16
CA LEU A 327 -9.79 -14.57 6.03
C LEU A 327 -10.64 -13.42 6.59
N GLY A 328 -10.57 -12.22 6.01
CA GLY A 328 -11.30 -11.05 6.50
C GLY A 328 -10.63 -10.42 7.72
N GLU A 329 -10.48 -11.18 8.81
CA GLU A 329 -9.83 -10.77 10.07
C GLU A 329 -8.31 -10.95 10.08
N ALA A 330 -7.80 -11.86 9.23
CA ALA A 330 -6.39 -12.17 9.12
C ALA A 330 -5.97 -12.48 7.67
N TRP A 331 -4.68 -12.37 7.44
CA TRP A 331 -3.99 -12.90 6.26
C TRP A 331 -3.23 -14.15 6.64
N ALA A 332 -3.37 -15.23 5.88
CA ALA A 332 -2.60 -16.46 6.06
C ALA A 332 -1.77 -16.73 4.81
N THR A 333 -0.47 -16.95 4.98
CA THR A 333 0.44 -17.17 3.86
C THR A 333 1.38 -18.33 4.14
N LEU A 334 1.39 -19.29 3.21
CA LEU A 334 2.40 -20.33 3.14
C LEU A 334 3.71 -19.72 2.64
N VAL A 335 4.67 -19.55 3.53
CA VAL A 335 5.90 -18.77 3.28
C VAL A 335 6.80 -19.45 2.26
N GLY A 336 7.05 -20.75 2.42
CA GLY A 336 7.94 -21.53 1.56
C GLY A 336 7.39 -21.81 0.15
N GLY A 337 6.11 -21.49 -0.11
CA GLY A 337 5.39 -22.02 -1.26
C GLY A 337 5.14 -23.52 -1.13
N VAL A 338 4.64 -24.15 -2.19
CA VAL A 338 4.13 -25.53 -2.12
C VAL A 338 5.20 -26.62 -2.05
N PHE A 339 6.44 -26.31 -2.40
CA PHE A 339 7.61 -27.21 -2.27
C PHE A 339 8.53 -26.87 -1.10
N GLY A 340 8.28 -25.75 -0.41
CA GLY A 340 9.10 -25.32 0.71
C GLY A 340 8.72 -26.03 1.99
N ASP A 341 9.61 -25.90 2.97
CA ASP A 341 9.38 -26.35 4.33
C ASP A 341 8.10 -25.71 4.92
N PRO A 342 7.29 -26.47 5.67
CA PRO A 342 6.02 -25.97 6.20
C PRO A 342 6.18 -24.78 7.14
N LEU A 343 5.58 -23.66 6.75
CA LEU A 343 5.46 -22.46 7.57
C LEU A 343 4.30 -21.61 7.06
N VAL A 344 3.19 -21.63 7.77
CA VAL A 344 2.06 -20.73 7.51
C VAL A 344 2.11 -19.56 8.48
N HIS A 345 2.35 -18.37 7.93
CA HIS A 345 2.29 -17.12 8.68
C HIS A 345 0.88 -16.54 8.65
N VAL A 346 0.25 -16.45 9.82
CA VAL A 346 -1.03 -15.76 9.99
C VAL A 346 -0.82 -14.39 10.64
N ARG A 347 -1.19 -13.33 9.93
CA ARG A 347 -1.12 -11.93 10.39
C ARG A 347 -2.53 -11.39 10.67
N LEU A 348 -2.82 -11.09 11.93
CA LEU A 348 -4.09 -10.45 12.31
C LEU A 348 -4.13 -9.00 11.81
N ARG A 349 -5.25 -8.58 11.18
CA ARG A 349 -5.33 -7.25 10.54
C ARG A 349 -5.45 -6.09 11.52
N ARG A 350 -6.15 -6.30 12.65
CA ARG A 350 -6.48 -5.23 13.62
C ARG A 350 -5.50 -5.12 14.78
N GLN A 351 -4.51 -6.02 14.84
CA GLN A 351 -3.56 -6.10 15.95
C GLN A 351 -2.15 -6.26 15.39
N LYS A 352 -1.10 -5.92 16.16
CA LYS A 352 0.29 -6.21 15.80
C LYS A 352 0.73 -7.62 16.26
N GLN A 353 -0.11 -8.61 15.97
CA GLN A 353 0.05 -10.00 16.37
C GLN A 353 0.14 -10.94 15.16
N SER A 354 1.10 -11.85 15.21
CA SER A 354 1.27 -12.93 14.23
C SER A 354 1.21 -14.30 14.92
N LEU A 355 0.76 -15.30 14.18
CA LEU A 355 0.76 -16.71 14.56
C LEU A 355 1.51 -17.49 13.49
N PHE A 356 2.24 -18.53 13.90
CA PHE A 356 2.88 -19.47 12.98
C PHE A 356 2.29 -20.87 13.15
N PHE A 357 1.99 -21.53 12.04
CA PHE A 357 1.73 -22.97 11.99
C PHE A 357 2.91 -23.63 11.31
N ASP A 358 3.55 -24.52 12.06
CA ASP A 358 4.94 -24.95 11.89
C ASP A 358 5.96 -23.80 11.85
N LEU A 359 7.23 -24.19 11.85
CA LEU A 359 8.39 -23.32 11.87
C LEU A 359 9.51 -23.91 11.00
N GLY A 360 9.18 -24.24 9.75
CA GLY A 360 10.16 -24.59 8.72
C GLY A 360 11.04 -23.42 8.30
N GLU A 361 11.75 -23.57 7.17
CA GLU A 361 12.70 -22.60 6.64
C GLU A 361 12.12 -21.18 6.48
N PRO A 362 12.55 -20.19 7.29
CA PRO A 362 11.98 -18.86 7.31
C PRO A 362 12.71 -17.87 6.40
N ALA A 363 13.59 -18.29 5.48
CA ALA A 363 14.45 -17.44 4.62
C ALA A 363 13.78 -16.20 3.99
N ARG A 364 12.47 -16.22 3.77
CA ARG A 364 11.72 -15.10 3.18
C ARG A 364 11.24 -14.07 4.22
N LEU A 365 11.22 -14.40 5.52
CA LEU A 365 10.70 -13.54 6.58
C LEU A 365 11.76 -12.57 7.10
N ALA A 366 11.35 -11.30 7.24
CA ALA A 366 12.15 -10.30 7.93
C ALA A 366 12.17 -10.57 9.45
N ALA A 367 13.29 -10.31 10.13
CA ALA A 367 13.44 -10.49 11.59
C ALA A 367 12.34 -9.79 12.41
N ARG A 368 11.86 -8.62 11.94
CA ARG A 368 10.78 -7.86 12.58
C ARG A 368 9.46 -8.64 12.70
N VAL A 369 9.23 -9.65 11.86
CA VAL A 369 8.06 -10.52 11.94
C VAL A 369 8.12 -11.35 13.21
N ALA A 370 9.29 -11.93 13.52
CA ALA A 370 9.49 -12.76 14.70
C ALA A 370 9.15 -12.02 16.01
N HIS A 371 9.37 -10.70 16.07
CA HIS A 371 9.02 -9.86 17.23
C HIS A 371 7.51 -9.81 17.50
N GLN A 372 6.69 -9.98 16.46
CA GLN A 372 5.22 -9.86 16.53
C GLN A 372 4.53 -11.22 16.74
N VAL A 373 5.28 -12.32 16.71
CA VAL A 373 4.72 -13.66 16.87
C VAL A 373 4.37 -13.89 18.33
N SER A 374 3.09 -14.15 18.62
CA SER A 374 2.65 -14.47 19.98
C SER A 374 2.59 -15.96 20.24
N SER A 375 2.32 -16.75 19.19
CA SER A 375 2.10 -18.19 19.29
C SER A 375 2.63 -18.94 18.08
N ILE A 376 3.22 -20.11 18.32
CA ILE A 376 3.67 -21.07 17.32
C ILE A 376 2.93 -22.38 17.57
N PHE A 377 2.42 -23.00 16.51
CA PHE A 377 1.68 -24.25 16.53
C PHE A 377 2.42 -25.28 15.68
N LEU A 378 3.24 -26.11 16.32
CA LEU A 378 4.02 -27.17 15.67
C LEU A 378 3.16 -28.41 15.49
N SER A 379 2.99 -28.86 14.25
CA SER A 379 2.37 -30.16 13.96
C SER A 379 3.19 -31.27 14.61
N HIS A 380 4.51 -31.27 14.38
CA HIS A 380 5.47 -32.18 14.98
C HIS A 380 6.90 -31.60 14.85
N ALA A 381 7.93 -32.38 15.18
CA ALA A 381 9.31 -31.90 15.32
C ALA A 381 10.30 -32.55 14.33
N HIS A 382 9.88 -32.86 13.11
CA HIS A 382 10.83 -33.08 12.01
C HIS A 382 11.55 -31.77 11.66
N ILE A 383 12.75 -31.89 11.09
CA ILE A 383 13.66 -30.75 10.89
C ILE A 383 13.06 -29.67 9.97
N ASP A 384 12.26 -30.05 8.99
CA ASP A 384 11.55 -29.16 8.07
C ASP A 384 10.31 -28.50 8.72
N HIS A 385 9.87 -28.94 9.90
CA HIS A 385 8.78 -28.31 10.65
C HIS A 385 9.26 -27.44 11.82
N ILE A 386 10.51 -27.63 12.29
CA ILE A 386 11.06 -26.91 13.44
C ILE A 386 12.39 -26.18 13.15
N GLY A 387 13.01 -26.40 11.99
CA GLY A 387 14.36 -25.90 11.67
C GLY A 387 14.50 -24.38 11.72
N GLY A 388 13.40 -23.64 11.50
CA GLY A 388 13.33 -22.19 11.64
C GLY A 388 13.45 -21.68 13.07
N LEU A 389 13.46 -22.55 14.09
CA LEU A 389 13.63 -22.18 15.49
C LEU A 389 14.94 -21.42 15.74
N THR A 390 16.02 -21.79 15.04
CA THR A 390 17.31 -21.09 15.11
C THR A 390 17.18 -19.62 14.71
N TRP A 391 16.54 -19.36 13.58
CA TRP A 391 16.28 -18.01 13.09
C TRP A 391 15.35 -17.25 14.02
N PHE A 392 14.31 -17.93 14.53
CA PHE A 392 13.32 -17.32 15.40
C PHE A 392 13.95 -16.84 16.73
N LEU A 393 14.74 -17.70 17.36
CA LEU A 393 15.48 -17.38 18.59
C LEU A 393 16.43 -16.21 18.38
N ARG A 394 17.26 -16.27 17.33
CA ARG A 394 18.19 -15.19 16.99
C ARG A 394 17.46 -13.87 16.74
N SER A 395 16.32 -13.92 16.06
CA SER A 395 15.52 -12.74 15.74
C SER A 395 14.79 -12.17 16.96
N ARG A 396 14.63 -12.95 18.04
CA ARG A 396 13.97 -12.51 19.29
C ARG A 396 14.94 -12.22 20.43
N LEU A 397 16.22 -11.99 20.13
CA LEU A 397 17.15 -11.46 21.13
C LEU A 397 16.80 -10.00 21.43
N GLY A 398 16.23 -9.75 22.61
CA GLY A 398 15.77 -8.43 23.03
C GLY A 398 14.50 -8.49 23.89
N PRO A 399 13.99 -7.32 24.34
CA PRO A 399 12.83 -7.23 25.23
C PRO A 399 11.52 -7.43 24.45
N PHE A 400 11.32 -8.62 23.88
CA PHE A 400 10.07 -9.01 23.26
C PHE A 400 9.22 -9.79 24.26
N GLY A 401 7.89 -9.73 24.10
CA GLY A 401 6.96 -10.42 25.01
C GLY A 401 7.13 -11.93 25.01
N LEU A 402 6.37 -12.60 25.88
CA LEU A 402 6.25 -14.06 25.91
C LEU A 402 5.77 -14.59 24.54
N CYS A 403 6.34 -15.71 24.09
CA CYS A 403 5.82 -16.48 22.96
C CYS A 403 5.33 -17.85 23.43
N LYS A 404 4.11 -18.24 23.06
CA LYS A 404 3.56 -19.56 23.34
C LYS A 404 3.99 -20.53 22.23
N ILE A 405 4.40 -21.75 22.55
CA ILE A 405 4.70 -22.80 21.57
C ILE A 405 3.85 -24.00 21.90
N PHE A 406 3.03 -24.46 20.96
CA PHE A 406 2.18 -25.64 21.12
C PHE A 406 2.71 -26.75 20.22
N GLY A 407 2.72 -27.99 20.70
CA GLY A 407 3.12 -29.13 19.89
C GLY A 407 2.72 -30.47 20.52
N PRO A 408 3.10 -31.60 19.91
CA PRO A 408 2.83 -32.92 20.46
C PRO A 408 3.66 -33.20 21.73
N ALA A 409 3.50 -34.40 22.29
CA ALA A 409 4.34 -34.88 23.39
C ALA A 409 5.84 -34.73 23.07
N GLU A 410 6.65 -34.49 24.11
CA GLU A 410 8.10 -34.20 24.07
C GLU A 410 8.47 -32.81 23.52
N THR A 411 7.52 -31.95 23.14
CA THR A 411 7.84 -30.60 22.64
C THR A 411 8.58 -29.76 23.69
N ILE A 412 8.22 -29.85 24.97
CA ILE A 412 8.91 -29.08 26.04
C ILE A 412 10.38 -29.49 26.10
N ARG A 413 10.64 -30.80 26.19
CA ARG A 413 12.00 -31.35 26.28
C ARG A 413 12.84 -31.00 25.05
N ARG A 414 12.25 -31.04 23.85
CA ARG A 414 12.94 -30.72 22.59
C ARG A 414 13.35 -29.25 22.53
N VAL A 415 12.44 -28.34 22.87
CA VAL A 415 12.74 -26.90 22.89
C VAL A 415 13.79 -26.61 23.98
N GLU A 416 13.65 -27.17 25.18
CA GLU A 416 14.63 -27.05 26.27
C GLU A 416 16.03 -27.52 25.82
N SER A 417 16.12 -28.73 25.26
CA SER A 417 17.40 -29.27 24.76
C SER A 417 18.01 -28.42 23.65
N PHE A 418 17.17 -27.83 22.78
CA PHE A 418 17.63 -26.92 21.74
C PHE A 418 18.21 -25.64 22.34
N LEU A 419 17.54 -25.06 23.34
CA LEU A 419 18.06 -23.89 24.06
C LEU A 419 19.38 -24.22 24.76
N ASP A 420 19.48 -25.37 25.41
CA ASP A 420 20.69 -25.81 26.12
C ASP A 420 21.87 -26.14 25.20
N SER A 421 21.61 -26.34 23.90
CA SER A 421 22.66 -26.53 22.89
C SER A 421 23.44 -25.26 22.55
N ILE A 422 22.98 -24.09 23.01
CA ILE A 422 23.56 -22.78 22.74
C ILE A 422 24.17 -22.20 24.03
N THR A 423 25.34 -21.55 23.93
CA THR A 423 25.95 -20.83 25.05
C THR A 423 25.34 -19.44 25.24
N TRP A 424 24.89 -19.12 26.46
CA TRP A 424 24.16 -17.89 26.79
C TRP A 424 24.91 -16.97 27.77
N ASP A 425 26.21 -16.74 27.54
CA ASP A 425 27.09 -15.95 28.42
C ASP A 425 26.89 -14.42 28.34
N ARG A 426 26.20 -13.94 27.30
CA ARG A 426 26.02 -12.50 27.02
C ARG A 426 24.58 -12.00 27.11
N ILE A 427 23.67 -12.88 27.50
CA ILE A 427 22.24 -12.63 27.55
C ILE A 427 21.85 -12.70 29.03
N ASP A 428 21.74 -11.51 29.62
CA ASP A 428 21.22 -11.31 30.98
C ASP A 428 19.69 -11.58 30.99
N ASP A 429 18.90 -10.84 31.78
CA ASP A 429 17.42 -10.90 31.81
C ASP A 429 16.71 -10.59 30.47
N ARG A 430 17.44 -10.40 29.37
CA ARG A 430 16.96 -10.08 28.02
C ARG A 430 16.75 -11.32 27.13
N GLY A 431 16.89 -12.52 27.68
CA GLY A 431 16.64 -13.76 26.93
C GLY A 431 15.16 -13.93 26.57
N PRO A 432 14.81 -14.43 25.37
CA PRO A 432 13.43 -14.65 24.98
C PRO A 432 12.74 -15.65 25.92
N ILE A 433 11.47 -15.38 26.26
CA ILE A 433 10.69 -16.22 27.16
C ILE A 433 9.67 -17.01 26.35
N PHE A 434 9.61 -18.32 26.60
CA PHE A 434 8.67 -19.24 25.97
C PHE A 434 7.78 -19.91 27.02
N GLU A 435 6.50 -20.03 26.73
CA GLU A 435 5.61 -20.99 27.39
C GLU A 435 5.31 -22.10 26.40
N VAL A 436 5.82 -23.29 26.67
CA VAL A 436 5.74 -24.44 25.76
C VAL A 436 4.69 -25.41 26.29
N TYR A 437 3.76 -25.79 25.43
CA TYR A 437 2.58 -26.59 25.72
C TYR A 437 2.63 -27.90 24.91
N GLU A 438 2.53 -29.02 25.59
CA GLU A 438 2.32 -30.34 25.01
C GLU A 438 0.83 -30.66 24.99
N ILE A 439 0.31 -30.96 23.80
CA ILE A 439 -1.10 -31.25 23.59
C ILE A 439 -1.35 -32.75 23.84
N GLY A 440 -2.09 -33.05 24.90
CA GLY A 440 -2.66 -34.37 25.15
C GLY A 440 -4.10 -34.46 24.65
N GLU A 441 -4.78 -35.59 24.95
CA GLU A 441 -6.18 -35.80 24.55
C GLU A 441 -7.17 -34.91 25.31
N SER A 442 -6.92 -34.67 26.60
CA SER A 442 -7.84 -33.96 27.51
C SER A 442 -7.19 -32.85 28.31
N SER A 443 -5.88 -32.64 28.15
CA SER A 443 -5.11 -31.67 28.93
C SER A 443 -3.89 -31.14 28.17
N LEU A 444 -3.39 -29.99 28.63
CA LEU A 444 -2.14 -29.38 28.20
C LEU A 444 -1.15 -29.38 29.36
N ARG A 445 -0.06 -30.12 29.21
CA ARG A 445 1.11 -29.93 30.07
C ARG A 445 1.89 -28.74 29.54
N HIS A 446 2.37 -27.87 30.42
CA HIS A 446 3.16 -26.73 29.96
C HIS A 446 4.24 -26.31 30.94
N ALA A 447 5.29 -25.71 30.39
CA ALA A 447 6.41 -25.20 31.14
C ALA A 447 6.89 -23.87 30.56
N ARG A 448 7.48 -23.04 31.41
CA ARG A 448 8.17 -21.83 30.99
C ARG A 448 9.65 -22.11 30.81
N LEU A 449 10.16 -21.75 29.64
CA LEU A 449 11.56 -21.88 29.24
C LEU A 449 12.14 -20.50 28.96
N GLN A 450 13.36 -20.26 29.43
CA GLN A 450 14.13 -19.06 29.13
C GLN A 450 15.61 -19.45 29.04
N PRO A 451 16.34 -19.00 28.00
CA PRO A 451 17.77 -19.21 27.90
C PRO A 451 18.54 -18.82 29.16
N GLY A 452 19.47 -19.67 29.60
CA GLY A 452 20.28 -19.44 30.81
C GLY A 452 19.53 -19.60 32.14
N ARG A 453 18.25 -19.98 32.12
CA ARG A 453 17.43 -20.24 33.31
C ARG A 453 16.98 -21.70 33.34
N ARG A 454 16.77 -22.23 34.54
CA ARG A 454 16.14 -23.55 34.71
C ARG A 454 14.68 -23.48 34.27
N ARG A 455 14.20 -24.55 33.62
CA ARG A 455 12.79 -24.76 33.31
C ARG A 455 11.92 -24.61 34.56
N LEU A 456 10.76 -23.99 34.36
CA LEU A 456 9.70 -23.88 35.35
C LEU A 456 8.47 -24.64 34.87
N ASP A 457 8.15 -25.76 35.50
CA ASP A 457 6.90 -26.48 35.24
C ASP A 457 5.69 -25.69 35.76
N LEU A 458 4.64 -25.62 34.96
CA LEU A 458 3.43 -24.88 35.27
C LEU A 458 2.22 -25.85 35.39
N PRO A 459 1.13 -25.44 36.08
CA PRO A 459 -0.03 -26.31 36.30
C PRO A 459 -0.68 -26.76 35.00
N GLU A 460 -1.06 -28.04 34.94
CA GLU A 460 -1.74 -28.60 33.78
C GLU A 460 -3.11 -27.93 33.53
N ILE A 461 -3.44 -27.71 32.25
CA ILE A 461 -4.66 -27.02 31.84
C ILE A 461 -5.60 -28.02 31.17
N ALA A 462 -6.82 -28.16 31.67
CA ALA A 462 -7.82 -29.02 31.05
C ALA A 462 -8.28 -28.46 29.68
N VAL A 463 -8.30 -29.32 28.66
CA VAL A 463 -8.77 -28.99 27.31
C VAL A 463 -10.26 -29.25 27.21
N LYS A 464 -11.05 -28.21 26.90
CA LYS A 464 -12.50 -28.33 26.69
C LYS A 464 -12.80 -28.26 25.20
N LYS A 465 -13.48 -29.28 24.66
CA LYS A 465 -13.91 -29.33 23.25
C LYS A 465 -12.77 -29.07 22.24
N GLY A 466 -11.58 -29.59 22.55
CA GLY A 466 -10.37 -29.46 21.72
C GLY A 466 -9.75 -28.06 21.65
N ALA A 467 -10.25 -27.07 22.41
CA ALA A 467 -9.70 -25.72 22.42
C ALA A 467 -8.42 -25.64 23.26
N ILE A 468 -7.30 -25.34 22.61
CA ILE A 468 -5.97 -25.25 23.23
C ILE A 468 -5.58 -23.81 23.57
N LEU A 469 -6.20 -22.83 22.91
CA LEU A 469 -5.96 -21.41 23.12
C LEU A 469 -7.23 -20.64 22.84
N THR A 470 -7.66 -19.83 23.80
CA THR A 470 -8.77 -18.89 23.64
C THR A 470 -8.27 -17.50 23.96
N GLU A 471 -8.24 -16.64 22.95
CA GLU A 471 -7.92 -15.22 23.06
C GLU A 471 -9.20 -14.41 22.76
N GLU A 472 -9.20 -13.11 23.04
CA GLU A 472 -10.38 -12.25 22.84
C GLU A 472 -10.93 -12.27 21.40
N ASN A 473 -10.06 -12.48 20.41
CA ASN A 473 -10.37 -12.31 18.99
C ASN A 473 -10.19 -13.59 18.15
N PHE A 474 -9.87 -14.72 18.78
CA PHE A 474 -9.82 -16.03 18.09
C PHE A 474 -9.71 -17.19 19.09
N THR A 475 -10.08 -18.39 18.64
CA THR A 475 -9.84 -19.65 19.36
C THR A 475 -9.11 -20.63 18.47
N VAL A 476 -8.06 -21.28 19.00
CA VAL A 476 -7.36 -22.37 18.32
C VAL A 476 -7.79 -23.70 18.92
N LYS A 477 -8.18 -24.62 18.05
CA LYS A 477 -8.45 -26.02 18.36
C LYS A 477 -7.38 -26.92 17.76
N ALA A 478 -7.19 -28.09 18.35
CA ALA A 478 -6.25 -29.08 17.88
C ALA A 478 -6.86 -30.49 17.85
N ALA A 479 -6.34 -31.34 16.97
CA ALA A 479 -6.59 -32.77 16.96
C ALA A 479 -5.29 -33.54 16.77
N VAL A 480 -5.03 -34.52 17.63
CA VAL A 480 -3.86 -35.40 17.53
C VAL A 480 -4.12 -36.48 16.48
N CYS A 481 -3.34 -36.45 15.42
CA CYS A 481 -3.31 -37.42 14.34
C CYS A 481 -2.04 -38.29 14.44
N ASP A 482 -2.00 -39.35 13.63
CA ASP A 482 -0.86 -40.27 13.56
C ASP A 482 -0.05 -40.10 12.27
N HIS A 483 1.27 -40.12 12.39
CA HIS A 483 2.27 -40.12 11.30
C HIS A 483 3.42 -41.09 11.65
N ASN A 484 3.11 -42.24 12.26
CA ASN A 484 4.02 -43.07 13.09
C ASN A 484 4.58 -42.38 14.35
N ILE A 485 4.42 -41.07 14.44
CA ILE A 485 4.61 -40.23 15.61
C ILE A 485 3.37 -39.35 15.76
N PRO A 486 3.10 -38.81 16.97
CA PRO A 486 2.02 -37.85 17.14
C PRO A 486 2.26 -36.59 16.29
N THR A 487 1.29 -36.25 15.45
CA THR A 487 1.24 -35.01 14.65
C THR A 487 -0.05 -34.26 14.94
N ILE A 488 -0.01 -32.93 14.95
CA ILE A 488 -1.15 -32.10 15.35
C ILE A 488 -1.74 -31.37 14.15
N ALA A 489 -3.04 -31.58 13.90
CA ALA A 489 -3.82 -30.72 13.03
C ALA A 489 -4.45 -29.59 13.85
N TYR A 490 -4.55 -28.39 13.28
CA TYR A 490 -5.07 -27.19 13.95
C TYR A 490 -6.25 -26.55 13.22
N ALA A 491 -7.14 -25.91 13.97
CA ALA A 491 -8.13 -24.99 13.44
C ALA A 491 -8.14 -23.66 14.21
N LEU A 492 -7.89 -22.57 13.48
CA LEU A 492 -8.02 -21.20 13.95
C LEU A 492 -9.42 -20.67 13.61
N ASN A 493 -10.19 -20.34 14.63
CA ASN A 493 -11.57 -19.88 14.53
C ASN A 493 -11.65 -18.40 14.90
N PHE A 494 -12.15 -17.57 13.99
CA PHE A 494 -12.45 -16.17 14.29
C PHE A 494 -13.88 -16.02 14.86
N PRO A 495 -14.14 -14.97 15.66
CA PRO A 495 -15.47 -14.62 16.13
C PRO A 495 -16.46 -14.34 15.00
N LEU A 496 -17.75 -14.31 15.34
CA LEU A 496 -18.84 -13.98 14.42
C LEU A 496 -18.60 -12.62 13.71
N GLU A 497 -18.90 -12.58 12.42
CA GLU A 497 -18.90 -11.32 11.67
C GLU A 497 -20.26 -10.62 11.85
N ILE A 498 -20.30 -9.59 12.71
CA ILE A 498 -21.54 -8.84 13.01
C ILE A 498 -21.53 -7.50 12.28
N ASN A 499 -22.30 -7.42 11.20
CA ASN A 499 -22.46 -6.20 10.40
C ASN A 499 -23.76 -5.48 10.77
N VAL A 500 -23.65 -4.19 11.12
CA VAL A 500 -24.83 -3.38 11.47
C VAL A 500 -25.44 -2.78 10.21
N ARG A 501 -26.75 -2.96 10.06
CA ARG A 501 -27.56 -2.49 8.95
C ARG A 501 -27.90 -1.01 9.12
N ARG A 502 -27.12 -0.13 8.48
CA ARG A 502 -27.26 1.33 8.60
C ARG A 502 -28.62 1.83 8.15
N GLU A 503 -29.19 1.20 7.14
CA GLU A 503 -30.53 1.48 6.63
C GLU A 503 -31.63 1.16 7.65
N ARG A 504 -31.49 0.03 8.38
CA ARG A 504 -32.42 -0.36 9.45
C ARG A 504 -32.30 0.56 10.66
N LEU A 505 -31.08 0.98 11.01
CA LEU A 505 -30.86 1.97 12.07
C LEU A 505 -31.56 3.30 11.76
N ALA A 506 -31.40 3.80 10.51
CA ALA A 506 -32.07 5.02 10.06
C ALA A 506 -33.59 4.87 10.07
N ALA A 507 -34.13 3.76 9.57
CA ALA A 507 -35.57 3.49 9.59
C ALA A 507 -36.15 3.40 11.01
N ALA A 508 -35.36 2.94 11.98
CA ALA A 508 -35.74 2.87 13.38
C ALA A 508 -35.52 4.18 14.17
N ASN A 509 -35.06 5.25 13.51
CA ASN A 509 -34.63 6.52 14.15
C ASN A 509 -33.60 6.31 15.28
N LEU A 510 -32.69 5.34 15.12
CA LEU A 510 -31.63 5.04 16.09
C LEU A 510 -30.29 5.57 15.59
N SER A 511 -29.68 6.48 16.36
CA SER A 511 -28.33 6.97 16.06
C SER A 511 -27.25 5.95 16.48
N PRO A 512 -26.19 5.73 15.67
CA PRO A 512 -25.07 4.91 16.06
C PRO A 512 -24.41 5.40 17.36
N GLY A 513 -24.01 4.48 18.25
CA GLY A 513 -23.37 4.83 19.52
C GLY A 513 -22.84 3.62 20.30
N PRO A 514 -22.34 3.82 21.54
CA PRO A 514 -21.72 2.77 22.36
C PRO A 514 -22.60 1.54 22.60
N TRP A 515 -23.92 1.71 22.64
CA TRP A 515 -24.90 0.62 22.79
C TRP A 515 -24.80 -0.45 21.69
N LEU A 516 -24.30 -0.11 20.49
CA LEU A 516 -24.02 -1.09 19.43
C LEU A 516 -22.87 -2.03 19.82
N GLY A 517 -21.91 -1.55 20.61
CA GLY A 517 -20.86 -2.39 21.19
C GLY A 517 -21.44 -3.40 22.17
N THR A 518 -22.36 -2.96 23.04
CA THR A 518 -23.12 -3.84 23.93
C THR A 518 -23.94 -4.86 23.16
N LEU A 519 -24.64 -4.45 22.08
CA LEU A 519 -25.39 -5.36 21.21
C LEU A 519 -24.49 -6.43 20.60
N LYS A 520 -23.34 -6.04 20.04
CA LYS A 520 -22.36 -6.98 19.48
C LYS A 520 -21.82 -7.94 20.54
N TRP A 521 -21.57 -7.46 21.75
CA TRP A 521 -21.15 -8.31 22.87
C TRP A 521 -22.25 -9.32 23.25
N CYS A 522 -23.50 -8.90 23.40
CA CYS A 522 -24.63 -9.78 23.71
C CYS A 522 -24.83 -10.85 22.63
N ILE A 523 -24.66 -10.49 21.36
CA ILE A 523 -24.71 -11.45 20.23
C ILE A 523 -23.59 -12.48 20.36
N SER A 524 -22.35 -12.05 20.60
CA SER A 524 -21.20 -12.96 20.74
C SER A 524 -21.28 -13.84 21.99
N ALA A 525 -21.91 -13.35 23.06
CA ALA A 525 -22.08 -14.06 24.32
C ALA A 525 -23.35 -14.96 24.35
N ASP A 526 -24.10 -15.03 23.25
CA ASP A 526 -25.38 -15.74 23.15
C ASP A 526 -26.38 -15.33 24.26
N ALA A 527 -26.50 -14.02 24.49
CA ALA A 527 -27.35 -13.43 25.53
C ALA A 527 -28.53 -12.63 24.94
N PRO A 528 -29.47 -13.28 24.22
CA PRO A 528 -30.54 -12.60 23.48
C PRO A 528 -31.53 -11.84 24.38
N GLU A 529 -31.69 -12.28 25.63
CA GLU A 529 -32.64 -11.68 26.58
C GLU A 529 -32.10 -10.43 27.29
N THR A 530 -30.83 -10.06 27.10
CA THR A 530 -30.25 -8.89 27.74
C THR A 530 -30.91 -7.61 27.22
N GLU A 531 -31.37 -6.74 28.13
CA GLU A 531 -31.91 -5.44 27.78
C GLU A 531 -30.79 -4.43 27.50
N ILE A 532 -30.89 -3.76 26.36
CA ILE A 532 -29.94 -2.74 25.91
C ILE A 532 -30.63 -1.38 25.93
N LYS A 533 -29.99 -0.41 26.60
CA LYS A 533 -30.42 0.99 26.59
C LYS A 533 -30.08 1.62 25.24
N LEU A 534 -31.11 2.09 24.54
CA LEU A 534 -31.04 2.73 23.24
C LEU A 534 -31.01 4.27 23.38
N PRO A 535 -30.54 4.99 22.34
CA PRO A 535 -30.66 6.45 22.26
C PRO A 535 -32.12 6.90 22.44
N GLY A 536 -32.34 7.98 23.20
CA GLY A 536 -33.68 8.50 23.50
C GLY A 536 -34.40 7.80 24.67
N GLY A 537 -33.68 6.99 25.48
CA GLY A 537 -34.21 6.43 26.74
C GLY A 537 -35.02 5.15 26.58
N ARG A 538 -35.15 4.61 25.36
CA ARG A 538 -35.82 3.34 25.07
C ARG A 538 -34.95 2.16 25.48
N THR A 539 -35.54 1.01 25.76
CA THR A 539 -34.85 -0.27 25.92
C THR A 539 -35.31 -1.25 24.86
N GLY A 540 -34.42 -2.17 24.47
CA GLY A 540 -34.75 -3.27 23.56
C GLY A 540 -33.95 -4.52 23.92
N LYS A 541 -34.56 -5.69 23.74
CA LYS A 541 -33.87 -6.97 23.92
C LYS A 541 -32.82 -7.18 22.85
N ALA A 542 -31.66 -7.69 23.24
CA ALA A 542 -30.53 -7.90 22.34
C ALA A 542 -30.87 -8.79 21.13
N GLY A 543 -31.64 -9.86 21.32
CA GLY A 543 -32.04 -10.78 20.25
C GLY A 543 -32.88 -10.11 19.17
N VAL A 544 -33.92 -9.36 19.57
CA VAL A 544 -34.78 -8.59 18.66
C VAL A 544 -33.96 -7.56 17.89
N LEU A 545 -33.12 -6.80 18.60
CA LEU A 545 -32.24 -5.80 17.99
C LEU A 545 -31.22 -6.44 17.03
N ALA A 546 -30.72 -7.63 17.35
CA ALA A 546 -29.77 -8.35 16.51
C ALA A 546 -30.42 -8.77 15.19
N GLU A 547 -31.61 -9.36 15.24
CA GLU A 547 -32.37 -9.78 14.06
C GLU A 547 -32.76 -8.59 13.17
N ASP A 548 -33.22 -7.50 13.78
CA ASP A 548 -33.69 -6.34 13.04
C ASP A 548 -32.58 -5.48 12.45
N LEU A 549 -31.48 -5.31 13.19
CA LEU A 549 -30.47 -4.30 12.92
C LEU A 549 -29.13 -4.87 12.46
N THR A 550 -28.94 -6.19 12.44
CA THR A 550 -27.65 -6.79 12.08
C THR A 550 -27.75 -7.88 11.03
N ILE A 551 -26.61 -8.16 10.38
CA ILE A 551 -26.38 -9.35 9.58
C ILE A 551 -25.22 -10.07 10.27
N ILE A 552 -25.52 -11.23 10.85
CA ILE A 552 -24.55 -12.07 11.55
C ILE A 552 -24.13 -13.18 10.60
N ARG A 553 -22.83 -13.31 10.36
CA ARG A 553 -22.25 -14.43 9.62
C ARG A 553 -21.32 -15.22 10.55
N PRO A 554 -21.19 -16.55 10.35
CA PRO A 554 -20.16 -17.32 11.02
C PRO A 554 -18.79 -16.67 10.81
N GLY A 555 -17.98 -16.66 11.87
CA GLY A 555 -16.60 -16.24 11.76
C GLY A 555 -15.84 -17.16 10.83
N LYS A 556 -14.87 -16.62 10.10
CA LYS A 556 -14.05 -17.44 9.20
C LYS A 556 -13.19 -18.41 9.99
N LYS A 557 -12.95 -19.57 9.40
CA LYS A 557 -12.09 -20.61 9.98
C LYS A 557 -10.93 -20.92 9.03
N LEU A 558 -9.73 -21.02 9.59
CA LEU A 558 -8.55 -21.61 8.94
C LEU A 558 -8.29 -22.99 9.55
N ALA A 559 -8.07 -23.99 8.72
CA ALA A 559 -7.57 -25.29 9.13
C ALA A 559 -6.15 -25.52 8.58
N TYR A 560 -5.35 -26.26 9.33
CA TYR A 560 -3.97 -26.62 8.98
C TYR A 560 -3.72 -28.08 9.35
N ALA A 561 -3.27 -28.88 8.38
CA ALA A 561 -2.84 -30.26 8.58
C ALA A 561 -1.59 -30.53 7.72
N ALA A 562 -0.54 -31.01 8.37
CA ALA A 562 0.75 -31.37 7.77
C ALA A 562 1.10 -32.79 8.24
N ASP A 563 1.78 -33.55 7.39
CA ASP A 563 2.37 -34.87 7.64
C ASP A 563 1.48 -35.79 8.48
N MET A 564 0.56 -36.49 7.83
CA MET A 564 -0.37 -37.41 8.49
C MET A 564 -0.63 -38.67 7.66
N ALA A 565 -0.71 -39.80 8.34
CA ALA A 565 -1.06 -41.07 7.73
C ALA A 565 -2.49 -41.02 7.16
N ASP A 566 -2.69 -41.62 5.98
CA ASP A 566 -3.99 -41.68 5.32
C ASP A 566 -4.91 -42.77 5.90
N THR A 567 -5.24 -42.67 7.20
CA THR A 567 -6.10 -43.62 7.91
C THR A 567 -7.53 -43.08 8.08
N PRO A 568 -8.55 -43.96 8.18
CA PRO A 568 -9.93 -43.51 8.41
C PRO A 568 -10.10 -42.66 9.68
N GLU A 569 -9.34 -42.97 10.74
CA GLU A 569 -9.38 -42.22 11.99
C GLU A 569 -8.82 -40.80 11.83
N ASN A 570 -7.65 -40.68 11.20
CA ASN A 570 -7.02 -39.39 10.88
C ASN A 570 -7.91 -38.54 9.98
N ARG A 571 -8.47 -39.11 8.90
CA ARG A 571 -9.43 -38.43 8.04
C ARG A 571 -10.61 -37.89 8.84
N LYS A 572 -11.24 -38.72 9.68
CA LYS A 572 -12.38 -38.30 10.51
C LYS A 572 -12.03 -37.11 11.41
N LYS A 573 -10.90 -37.17 12.12
CA LYS A 573 -10.43 -36.09 13.00
C LYS A 573 -10.23 -34.78 12.23
N VAL A 574 -9.55 -34.83 11.09
CA VAL A 574 -9.26 -33.65 10.27
C VAL A 574 -10.50 -33.10 9.59
N VAL A 575 -11.40 -33.95 9.08
CA VAL A 575 -12.69 -33.54 8.51
C VAL A 575 -13.54 -32.81 9.55
N GLU A 576 -13.61 -33.33 10.78
CA GLU A 576 -14.35 -32.68 11.86
C GLU A 576 -13.73 -31.32 12.24
N LEU A 577 -12.40 -31.27 12.34
CA LEU A 577 -11.67 -30.05 12.68
C LEU A 577 -11.82 -28.97 11.59
N ALA A 578 -11.68 -29.35 10.33
CA ALA A 578 -11.72 -28.48 9.15
C ALA A 578 -13.14 -28.18 8.65
N ARG A 579 -14.19 -28.74 9.27
CA ARG A 579 -15.58 -28.59 8.81
C ARG A 579 -15.95 -27.13 8.56
N SER A 580 -16.40 -26.82 7.36
CA SER A 580 -16.75 -25.48 6.87
C SER A 580 -15.64 -24.45 7.02
N ALA A 581 -14.37 -24.88 6.93
CA ALA A 581 -13.25 -23.94 6.90
C ALA A 581 -13.30 -23.08 5.65
N HIS A 582 -13.02 -21.78 5.81
CA HIS A 582 -12.86 -20.89 4.67
C HIS A 582 -11.54 -21.19 3.93
N THR A 583 -10.47 -21.49 4.67
CA THR A 583 -9.19 -21.90 4.07
C THR A 583 -8.67 -23.13 4.79
N PHE A 584 -8.28 -24.15 4.04
CA PHE A 584 -7.63 -25.34 4.55
C PHE A 584 -6.25 -25.49 3.90
N PHE A 585 -5.20 -25.35 4.70
CA PHE A 585 -3.84 -25.72 4.32
C PHE A 585 -3.68 -27.20 4.64
N CYS A 586 -3.51 -28.02 3.61
CA CYS A 586 -3.41 -29.47 3.76
C CYS A 586 -2.23 -29.99 2.94
N GLU A 587 -1.40 -30.85 3.55
CA GLU A 587 -0.36 -31.54 2.79
C GLU A 587 -0.94 -32.41 1.67
N ALA A 588 -0.19 -32.51 0.57
CA ALA A 588 -0.50 -33.39 -0.55
C ALA A 588 0.82 -33.86 -1.18
N ALA A 589 1.62 -34.57 -0.40
CA ALA A 589 3.01 -34.86 -0.72
C ALA A 589 3.20 -35.67 -2.01
N PHE A 590 2.27 -36.58 -2.32
CA PHE A 590 2.37 -37.52 -3.44
C PHE A 590 1.12 -37.54 -4.33
N THR A 591 1.33 -37.74 -5.63
CA THR A 591 0.23 -38.05 -6.59
C THR A 591 -0.34 -39.45 -6.34
N ILE A 592 -1.51 -39.77 -6.91
CA ILE A 592 -2.09 -41.12 -6.80
C ILE A 592 -1.14 -42.19 -7.35
N ALA A 593 -0.41 -41.87 -8.43
CA ALA A 593 0.57 -42.78 -9.03
C ALA A 593 1.70 -43.18 -8.05
N ASP A 594 1.97 -42.34 -7.05
CA ASP A 594 2.98 -42.57 -6.01
C ASP A 594 2.34 -42.95 -4.64
N GLN A 595 1.08 -43.41 -4.59
CA GLN A 595 0.39 -43.77 -3.35
C GLN A 595 1.15 -44.77 -2.48
N GLY A 596 1.87 -45.73 -3.09
CA GLY A 596 2.70 -46.67 -2.34
C GLY A 596 3.81 -45.98 -1.53
N LYS A 597 4.37 -44.88 -2.05
CA LYS A 597 5.34 -44.06 -1.31
C LYS A 597 4.65 -43.26 -0.22
N ALA A 598 3.51 -42.64 -0.53
CA ALA A 598 2.70 -41.91 0.44
C ALA A 598 2.42 -42.77 1.69
N HIS A 599 1.95 -44.01 1.48
CA HIS A 599 1.72 -44.96 2.57
C HIS A 599 3.01 -45.34 3.30
N ALA A 600 4.10 -45.64 2.60
CA ALA A 600 5.36 -46.02 3.24
C ALA A 600 5.96 -44.90 4.12
N SER A 601 5.82 -43.65 3.71
CA SER A 601 6.29 -42.47 4.45
C SER A 601 5.19 -41.78 5.28
N GLN A 602 4.01 -42.38 5.41
CA GLN A 602 2.87 -41.86 6.20
C GLN A 602 2.38 -40.45 5.78
N HIS A 603 2.34 -40.15 4.49
CA HIS A 603 1.79 -38.88 3.97
C HIS A 603 0.48 -39.06 3.21
N LEU A 604 -0.25 -37.97 3.05
CA LEU A 604 -1.41 -37.90 2.16
C LEU A 604 -1.05 -37.92 0.67
N THR A 605 -1.97 -38.48 -0.11
CA THR A 605 -2.00 -38.27 -1.57
C THR A 605 -2.77 -37.00 -1.92
N THR A 606 -2.56 -36.48 -3.13
CA THR A 606 -3.37 -35.41 -3.75
C THR A 606 -4.87 -35.68 -3.64
N LEU A 607 -5.30 -36.90 -3.97
CA LEU A 607 -6.70 -37.32 -3.90
C LEU A 607 -7.21 -37.36 -2.45
N ALA A 608 -6.41 -37.87 -1.51
CA ALA A 608 -6.79 -37.91 -0.10
C ALA A 608 -7.02 -36.50 0.46
N ALA A 609 -6.09 -35.57 0.20
CA ALA A 609 -6.22 -34.18 0.61
C ALA A 609 -7.50 -33.52 0.07
N VAL A 610 -7.81 -33.74 -1.21
CA VAL A 610 -9.03 -33.21 -1.84
C VAL A 610 -10.29 -33.85 -1.28
N GLN A 611 -10.29 -35.16 -1.02
CA GLN A 611 -11.43 -35.85 -0.42
C GLN A 611 -11.73 -35.32 0.98
N ILE A 612 -10.70 -35.15 1.81
CA ILE A 612 -10.83 -34.55 3.15
C ILE A 612 -11.40 -33.14 3.04
N ALA A 613 -10.87 -32.31 2.13
CA ALA A 613 -11.33 -30.95 1.91
C ALA A 613 -12.83 -30.89 1.50
N ARG A 614 -13.25 -31.78 0.59
CA ARG A 614 -14.64 -31.87 0.13
C ARG A 614 -15.58 -32.37 1.20
N GLU A 615 -15.20 -33.42 1.92
CA GLU A 615 -16.00 -33.98 3.02
C GLU A 615 -16.16 -32.97 4.16
N ALA A 616 -15.14 -32.17 4.43
CA ALA A 616 -15.20 -31.06 5.37
C ALA A 616 -16.02 -29.86 4.84
N GLY A 617 -16.32 -29.78 3.54
CA GLY A 617 -17.02 -28.64 2.94
C GLY A 617 -16.23 -27.34 3.03
N VAL A 618 -14.92 -27.40 2.74
CA VAL A 618 -14.06 -26.21 2.78
C VAL A 618 -14.27 -25.32 1.55
N GLU A 619 -14.18 -24.00 1.72
CA GLU A 619 -14.31 -23.05 0.60
C GLU A 619 -13.04 -23.05 -0.26
N ARG A 620 -11.86 -23.04 0.38
CA ARG A 620 -10.56 -22.96 -0.31
C ARG A 620 -9.56 -23.98 0.22
N LEU A 621 -8.91 -24.70 -0.69
CA LEU A 621 -7.81 -25.61 -0.41
C LEU A 621 -6.47 -24.99 -0.85
N VAL A 622 -5.51 -24.94 0.06
CA VAL A 622 -4.10 -24.63 -0.23
C VAL A 622 -3.31 -25.93 -0.06
N PRO A 623 -3.11 -26.70 -1.14
CA PRO A 623 -2.31 -27.91 -1.06
C PRO A 623 -0.83 -27.53 -0.93
N PHE A 624 -0.07 -28.24 -0.09
CA PHE A 624 1.35 -27.94 0.10
C PHE A 624 2.17 -29.20 0.44
N HIS A 625 3.46 -28.98 0.73
CA HIS A 625 4.44 -30.03 1.08
C HIS A 625 4.62 -31.05 -0.06
N PHE A 626 4.59 -30.57 -1.30
CA PHE A 626 4.79 -31.42 -2.46
C PHE A 626 6.19 -32.01 -2.44
N SER A 627 6.30 -33.31 -2.73
CA SER A 627 7.59 -33.96 -2.87
C SER A 627 8.42 -33.27 -3.95
N LYS A 628 9.69 -32.97 -3.65
CA LYS A 628 10.65 -32.30 -4.58
C LYS A 628 10.79 -32.99 -5.94
N ARG A 629 10.41 -34.28 -6.04
CA ARG A 629 10.33 -35.03 -7.30
C ARG A 629 9.44 -34.36 -8.36
N TYR A 630 8.43 -33.59 -7.95
CA TYR A 630 7.52 -32.91 -8.87
C TYR A 630 7.97 -31.48 -9.20
N GLU A 631 9.11 -31.00 -8.70
CA GLU A 631 9.55 -29.59 -8.88
C GLU A 631 9.63 -29.20 -10.38
N HIS A 632 10.00 -30.14 -11.25
CA HIS A 632 10.07 -29.92 -12.70
C HIS A 632 8.75 -30.14 -13.46
N ASN A 633 7.74 -30.74 -12.83
CA ASN A 633 6.44 -31.00 -13.42
C ASN A 633 5.29 -30.74 -12.42
N TYR A 634 5.35 -29.61 -11.72
CA TYR A 634 4.44 -29.32 -10.60
C TYR A 634 2.99 -29.16 -11.06
N ARG A 635 2.76 -28.79 -12.33
CA ARG A 635 1.43 -28.68 -12.92
C ARG A 635 0.66 -30.00 -12.85
N GLN A 636 1.33 -31.13 -13.04
CA GLN A 636 0.71 -32.45 -12.93
C GLN A 636 0.03 -32.67 -11.56
N VAL A 637 0.67 -32.21 -10.48
CA VAL A 637 0.12 -32.30 -9.12
C VAL A 637 -1.15 -31.46 -9.00
N TYR A 638 -1.12 -30.22 -9.54
CA TYR A 638 -2.28 -29.34 -9.55
C TYR A 638 -3.41 -29.84 -10.45
N ASP A 639 -3.10 -30.37 -11.63
CA ASP A 639 -4.09 -30.91 -12.57
C ASP A 639 -4.87 -32.06 -11.92
N GLU A 640 -4.17 -32.96 -11.21
CA GLU A 640 -4.79 -34.05 -10.46
C GLU A 640 -5.70 -33.52 -9.33
N ILE A 641 -5.22 -32.56 -8.54
CA ILE A 641 -5.99 -31.91 -7.47
C ILE A 641 -7.25 -31.23 -8.05
N LEU A 642 -7.09 -30.41 -9.09
CA LEU A 642 -8.16 -29.66 -9.74
C LEU A 642 -9.22 -30.58 -10.35
N SER A 643 -8.81 -31.71 -10.92
CA SER A 643 -9.73 -32.70 -11.49
C SER A 643 -10.69 -33.30 -10.45
N ALA A 644 -10.27 -33.37 -9.19
CA ALA A 644 -11.04 -33.95 -8.09
C ALA A 644 -11.72 -32.91 -7.18
N ALA A 645 -11.34 -31.63 -7.26
CA ALA A 645 -11.68 -30.57 -6.32
C ALA A 645 -13.19 -30.25 -6.25
N GLY A 646 -13.92 -30.40 -7.36
CA GLY A 646 -15.33 -30.01 -7.45
C GLY A 646 -15.49 -28.52 -7.18
N ASP A 647 -16.35 -28.16 -6.21
CA ASP A 647 -16.63 -26.76 -5.86
C ASP A 647 -15.56 -26.11 -4.97
N VAL A 648 -14.57 -26.88 -4.49
CA VAL A 648 -13.50 -26.36 -3.63
C VAL A 648 -12.53 -25.52 -4.47
N GLN A 649 -12.32 -24.26 -4.08
CA GLN A 649 -11.37 -23.40 -4.77
C GLN A 649 -9.92 -23.78 -4.39
N VAL A 650 -9.13 -24.22 -5.35
CA VAL A 650 -7.71 -24.54 -5.14
C VAL A 650 -6.85 -23.28 -5.35
N LEU A 651 -5.92 -23.03 -4.43
CA LEU A 651 -5.00 -21.89 -4.50
C LEU A 651 -3.55 -22.36 -4.71
N GLY A 652 -2.74 -21.49 -5.34
CA GLY A 652 -1.31 -21.72 -5.56
C GLY A 652 -0.92 -22.30 -6.93
N CYS A 653 -1.92 -22.69 -7.74
CA CYS A 653 -1.76 -23.14 -9.13
C CYS A 653 -1.10 -22.09 -10.03
#